data_AF-A0A1F4KGU4-F1
#
_entry.id   AF-A0A1F4KGU4-F1
#
_cell.length_a   1.000
_cell.length_b   1.000
_cell.length_c   1.000
_cell.angle_alpha   90.00
_cell.angle_beta   90.00
_cell.angle_gamma   90.00
#
_symmetry.space_group_name_H-M   'P 1'
#
loop_
_entity.id
_entity.type
_entity.pdbx_description
1 polymer ?
#
loop_
_entity_poly.entity_id
_entity_poly.type
_entity_poly.pdbx_seq_one_letter_code
_entity_poly.pdbx_strand_id
1 'polypeptide(L)'
;MKKSKLVMVGNGMAGVRTLEELLKVSPELYDITVFGAEPHPNYNRILLSPVLAGEQTIDEIVLNPWDWYKDNHITLHAGWKVTSVDRVKRIVHAENATGEKISAEYDRLLMCTGSNPFILPVPGKDLEGVIAYRDIADTNAMIDASTKYKNAVVIGGGLLGLEAANGLMLRGMTVTVVHVMPTLMERQLDTTAGKMLQKSLEDRGLKFLIGAQTQELVGNADEGKGGRVKAIKFKDGTEVAADLVVMAVGIRPNTTLAESMRLHCNKGIVVNDTMQTITDARIYSVGECAAHRGIAYGLVAPLFEQGKVAANHLAQFGIGQYKGSLTSTKLKVTGIDLFSAGDFGGGEGTEELVMSDPFGGVYKKLVIKDDKLVGACLYGDTVDGSWYFKLLRDGRSVSDIRDKLMFGESNIGEGGHEGHNKAATMPDDAEVCGCNGVTKGTICKAIKEKGLFTLDEVRKHTKASASCGSCTGLVEQILMFTAGGDYSATPKTKAMCGCTDHGHHAVREAIVANKLLTIGEVMHFLEWKTPNGCASCRPAINYYLISSWPKEAKDDPQSRYINERSHANIQKDGTYSVIPRMWGGETTASELRRIADVVDKYKIPTVKVTGGQRIDLLGVKKEDLVNVWKDIGMPSGHAYAKALRTVKTCVGSEWCRMGTQDSTQMGKDLEKAMWRMYAPHKVKFAVSGCPRNCAEAGIKDVGIIGVDSGWEMHIGGNGGIKTEVAHFFTKLKTAEEVLEYTGAFMQLYREEGWYLERTVHYLNRVGMDYVKKQILENAEKRKALWAKLQFSLDGEPDPWFDFEEAKVDTRQFEKLTVEA
;
A
#
# COMPACT_ATOMS: atom_id res chain seq x y z
N MET A 1 14.59 31.17 -35.74
CA MET A 1 15.50 30.10 -36.23
C MET A 1 14.68 28.84 -36.46
N LYS A 2 15.00 28.06 -37.50
CA LYS A 2 14.34 26.76 -37.74
C LYS A 2 14.78 25.79 -36.63
N LYS A 3 13.83 25.20 -35.89
CA LYS A 3 14.14 24.18 -34.87
C LYS A 3 14.85 22.99 -35.51
N SER A 4 15.80 22.37 -34.81
CA SER A 4 16.44 21.14 -35.29
C SER A 4 15.45 19.98 -35.20
N LYS A 5 15.50 19.00 -36.09
CA LYS A 5 14.57 17.86 -36.06
C LYS A 5 15.09 16.75 -35.13
N LEU A 6 14.31 16.37 -34.14
CA LEU A 6 14.57 15.21 -33.27
C LEU A 6 13.53 14.13 -33.52
N VAL A 7 13.97 12.97 -33.99
CA VAL A 7 13.10 11.79 -34.13
C VAL A 7 13.41 10.80 -33.01
N MET A 8 12.38 10.33 -32.30
CA MET A 8 12.48 9.26 -31.32
C MET A 8 11.81 7.98 -31.83
N VAL A 9 12.52 6.86 -31.76
CA VAL A 9 12.03 5.54 -32.13
C VAL A 9 11.77 4.72 -30.87
N GLY A 10 10.50 4.53 -30.53
CA GLY A 10 10.03 3.83 -29.35
C GLY A 10 9.41 4.78 -28.32
N ASN A 11 8.08 4.70 -28.15
CA ASN A 11 7.30 5.52 -27.21
C ASN A 11 7.31 4.98 -25.76
N GLY A 12 8.40 4.32 -25.34
CA GLY A 12 8.54 3.71 -24.01
C GLY A 12 9.00 4.68 -22.93
N MET A 13 8.93 4.26 -21.66
CA MET A 13 9.24 5.08 -20.47
C MET A 13 10.60 5.79 -20.56
N ALA A 14 11.65 5.11 -21.03
CA ALA A 14 13.01 5.66 -21.08
C ALA A 14 13.16 6.79 -22.12
N GLY A 15 12.56 6.62 -23.30
CA GLY A 15 12.60 7.61 -24.37
C GLY A 15 11.81 8.87 -23.99
N VAL A 16 10.57 8.69 -23.52
CA VAL A 16 9.76 9.84 -23.09
C VAL A 16 10.37 10.54 -21.88
N ARG A 17 11.00 9.82 -20.94
CA ARG A 17 11.77 10.47 -19.87
C ARG A 17 12.92 11.33 -20.40
N THR A 18 13.59 10.90 -21.46
CA THR A 18 14.62 11.71 -22.13
C THR A 18 14.03 13.01 -22.68
N LEU A 19 12.85 12.94 -23.32
CA LEU A 19 12.15 14.12 -23.81
C LEU A 19 11.69 15.04 -22.68
N GLU A 20 11.15 14.49 -21.58
CA GLU A 20 10.77 15.27 -20.40
C GLU A 20 11.96 16.05 -19.83
N GLU A 21 13.13 15.44 -19.69
CA GLU A 21 14.32 16.13 -19.19
C GLU A 21 14.86 17.16 -20.19
N LEU A 22 14.79 16.87 -21.49
CA LEU A 22 15.21 17.79 -22.56
C LEU A 22 14.33 19.04 -22.59
N LEU A 23 13.01 18.87 -22.53
CA LEU A 23 12.04 19.97 -22.58
C LEU A 23 12.15 20.89 -21.35
N LYS A 24 12.58 20.38 -20.19
CA LYS A 24 12.84 21.22 -19.00
C LYS A 24 13.98 22.21 -19.21
N VAL A 25 14.99 21.83 -19.99
CA VAL A 25 16.22 22.64 -20.13
C VAL A 25 16.33 23.33 -21.49
N SER A 26 15.62 22.86 -22.51
CA SER A 26 15.67 23.37 -23.87
C SER A 26 14.36 23.12 -24.63
N PRO A 27 13.24 23.74 -24.20
CA PRO A 27 11.90 23.47 -24.75
C PRO A 27 11.75 23.83 -26.24
N GLU A 28 12.49 24.83 -26.71
CA GLU A 28 12.36 25.38 -28.07
C GLU A 28 13.42 24.87 -29.06
N LEU A 29 14.33 23.99 -28.63
CA LEU A 29 15.49 23.61 -29.44
C LEU A 29 15.13 22.67 -30.61
N TYR A 30 14.16 21.77 -30.40
CA TYR A 30 13.82 20.71 -31.34
C TYR A 30 12.36 20.75 -31.79
N ASP A 31 12.14 20.38 -33.05
CA ASP A 31 10.88 19.88 -33.58
C ASP A 31 10.87 18.35 -33.40
N ILE A 32 9.96 17.83 -32.60
CA ILE A 32 10.03 16.46 -32.06
C ILE A 32 8.98 15.57 -32.71
N THR A 33 9.43 14.46 -33.32
CA THR A 33 8.56 13.40 -33.83
C THR A 33 8.83 12.09 -33.10
N VAL A 34 7.78 11.42 -32.63
CA VAL A 34 7.86 10.15 -31.89
C VAL A 34 7.13 9.06 -32.64
N PHE A 35 7.81 7.93 -32.87
CA PHE A 35 7.18 6.72 -33.41
C PHE A 35 7.06 5.66 -32.31
N GLY A 36 5.87 5.09 -32.14
CA GLY A 36 5.62 3.96 -31.24
C GLY A 36 4.82 2.88 -31.95
N ALA A 37 5.30 1.64 -31.91
CA ALA A 37 4.61 0.51 -32.54
C ALA A 37 3.28 0.16 -31.83
N GLU A 38 3.17 0.44 -30.53
CA GLU A 38 1.94 0.25 -29.76
C GLU A 38 0.95 1.41 -30.00
N PRO A 39 -0.36 1.16 -30.10
CA PRO A 39 -1.39 2.17 -30.37
C PRO A 39 -1.81 2.94 -29.11
N HIS A 40 -0.85 3.26 -28.23
CA HIS A 40 -1.10 3.85 -26.92
C HIS A 40 -0.15 5.03 -26.63
N PRO A 41 -0.56 5.98 -25.76
CA PRO A 41 0.36 6.97 -25.23
C PRO A 41 1.36 6.30 -24.27
N ASN A 42 2.35 7.04 -23.77
CA ASN A 42 3.31 6.47 -22.83
C ASN A 42 2.65 6.05 -21.51
N TYR A 43 2.94 4.83 -21.07
CA TYR A 43 2.42 4.25 -19.85
C TYR A 43 3.52 3.56 -19.03
N ASN A 44 3.23 3.35 -17.75
CA ASN A 44 4.12 2.68 -16.82
C ASN A 44 4.01 1.17 -16.97
N ARG A 45 4.91 0.59 -17.77
CA ARG A 45 4.95 -0.86 -18.03
C ARG A 45 5.14 -1.72 -16.78
N ILE A 46 5.72 -1.17 -15.71
CA ILE A 46 5.87 -1.88 -14.43
C ILE A 46 4.49 -2.19 -13.82
N LEU A 47 3.49 -1.34 -14.08
CA LEU A 47 2.16 -1.46 -13.47
C LEU A 47 1.21 -2.36 -14.27
N LEU A 48 1.68 -3.03 -15.33
CA LEU A 48 0.87 -4.04 -16.03
C LEU A 48 0.52 -5.22 -15.11
N SER A 49 1.35 -5.54 -14.11
CA SER A 49 1.08 -6.65 -13.18
C SER A 49 -0.07 -6.34 -12.20
N PRO A 50 -0.14 -5.17 -11.56
CA PRO A 50 -1.36 -4.70 -10.89
C PRO A 50 -2.60 -4.70 -11.78
N VAL A 51 -2.49 -4.32 -13.06
CA VAL A 51 -3.61 -4.40 -14.01
C VAL A 51 -4.04 -5.85 -14.22
N LEU A 52 -3.09 -6.75 -14.44
CA LEU A 52 -3.36 -8.18 -14.52
C LEU A 52 -3.96 -8.72 -13.22
N ALA A 53 -3.60 -8.22 -12.04
CA ALA A 53 -4.20 -8.61 -10.78
C ALA A 53 -5.62 -8.03 -10.56
N GLY A 54 -6.05 -7.06 -11.37
CA GLY A 54 -7.33 -6.36 -11.20
C GLY A 54 -7.30 -5.25 -10.14
N GLU A 55 -6.10 -4.83 -9.72
CA GLU A 55 -5.88 -3.78 -8.73
C GLU A 55 -5.85 -2.37 -9.37
N GLN A 56 -5.55 -2.29 -10.68
CA GLN A 56 -5.52 -1.04 -11.45
C GLN A 56 -6.11 -1.23 -12.86
N THR A 57 -6.42 -0.11 -13.51
CA THR A 57 -6.87 -0.01 -14.90
C THR A 57 -5.74 0.48 -15.82
N ILE A 58 -5.90 0.29 -17.13
CA ILE A 58 -4.93 0.79 -18.13
C ILE A 58 -4.82 2.32 -18.09
N ASP A 59 -5.93 3.03 -17.88
CA ASP A 59 -5.92 4.49 -17.83
C ASP A 59 -5.15 5.04 -16.62
N GLU A 60 -5.20 4.35 -15.47
CA GLU A 60 -4.48 4.73 -14.25
C GLU A 60 -2.96 4.59 -14.37
N ILE A 61 -2.47 3.82 -15.34
CA ILE A 61 -1.02 3.60 -15.54
C ILE A 61 -0.42 4.48 -16.63
N VAL A 62 -1.20 5.35 -17.27
CA VAL A 62 -0.72 6.32 -18.27
C VAL A 62 0.17 7.37 -17.60
N LEU A 63 1.39 7.55 -18.11
CA LEU A 63 2.37 8.50 -17.55
C LEU A 63 2.31 9.87 -18.21
N ASN A 64 2.10 9.87 -19.53
CA ASN A 64 1.99 11.07 -20.35
C ASN A 64 0.76 10.90 -21.24
N PRO A 65 -0.38 11.54 -20.91
CA PRO A 65 -1.61 11.41 -21.70
C PRO A 65 -1.44 12.09 -23.07
N TRP A 66 -2.39 11.85 -23.97
CA TRP A 66 -2.38 12.43 -25.33
C TRP A 66 -2.18 13.95 -25.33
N ASP A 67 -2.84 14.66 -24.42
CA ASP A 67 -2.71 16.11 -24.30
C ASP A 67 -1.29 16.56 -23.97
N TRP A 68 -0.51 15.76 -23.22
CA TRP A 68 0.88 16.11 -22.92
C TRP A 68 1.74 16.24 -24.19
N TYR A 69 1.52 15.36 -25.17
CA TYR A 69 2.24 15.44 -26.45
C TYR A 69 1.82 16.69 -27.23
N LYS A 70 0.52 16.98 -27.27
CA LYS A 70 -0.04 18.16 -27.94
C LYS A 70 0.48 19.46 -27.32
N ASP A 71 0.44 19.56 -26.00
CA ASP A 71 0.85 20.74 -25.23
C ASP A 71 2.36 21.02 -25.35
N ASN A 72 3.18 19.98 -25.56
CA ASN A 72 4.62 20.12 -25.78
C ASN A 72 5.01 20.15 -27.27
N HIS A 73 4.03 20.29 -28.17
CA HIS A 73 4.24 20.31 -29.62
C HIS A 73 5.02 19.10 -30.16
N ILE A 74 4.78 17.92 -29.58
CA ILE A 74 5.37 16.66 -30.02
C ILE A 74 4.42 15.96 -31.00
N THR A 75 4.91 15.63 -32.18
CA THR A 75 4.17 14.81 -33.15
C THR A 75 4.29 13.33 -32.80
N LEU A 76 3.25 12.75 -32.18
CA LEU A 76 3.21 11.33 -31.84
C LEU A 76 2.51 10.50 -32.92
N HIS A 77 3.24 9.56 -33.51
CA HIS A 77 2.72 8.49 -34.36
C HIS A 77 2.62 7.18 -33.54
N ALA A 78 1.51 7.02 -32.80
CA ALA A 78 1.19 5.79 -32.07
C ALA A 78 0.60 4.73 -33.02
N GLY A 79 0.98 3.46 -32.84
CA GLY A 79 0.65 2.38 -33.77
C GLY A 79 1.51 2.34 -35.05
N TRP A 80 2.61 3.10 -35.10
CA TRP A 80 3.52 3.18 -36.23
C TRP A 80 4.88 2.55 -35.89
N LYS A 81 5.23 1.47 -36.57
CA LYS A 81 6.50 0.76 -36.41
C LYS A 81 7.53 1.32 -37.40
N VAL A 82 8.68 1.74 -36.89
CA VAL A 82 9.82 2.10 -37.74
C VAL A 82 10.38 0.84 -38.41
N THR A 83 10.45 0.85 -39.73
CA THR A 83 10.88 -0.29 -40.54
C THR A 83 12.31 -0.13 -41.04
N SER A 84 12.76 1.11 -41.31
CA SER A 84 14.12 1.40 -41.75
C SER A 84 14.53 2.83 -41.44
N VAL A 85 15.85 3.07 -41.39
CA VAL A 85 16.43 4.41 -41.23
C VAL A 85 17.59 4.57 -42.21
N ASP A 86 17.50 5.58 -43.07
CA ASP A 86 18.60 5.99 -43.93
C ASP A 86 19.51 6.97 -43.16
N ARG A 87 20.71 6.52 -42.79
CA ARG A 87 21.70 7.34 -42.04
C ARG A 87 22.39 8.41 -42.88
N VAL A 88 22.42 8.24 -44.19
CA VAL A 88 23.07 9.18 -45.12
C VAL A 88 22.12 10.34 -45.36
N LYS A 89 20.87 10.05 -45.73
CA LYS A 89 19.82 11.04 -45.96
C LYS A 89 19.19 11.57 -44.67
N ARG A 90 19.39 10.86 -43.55
CA ARG A 90 18.82 11.13 -42.23
C ARG A 90 17.29 11.11 -42.22
N ILE A 91 16.73 10.01 -42.72
CA ILE A 91 15.28 9.80 -42.82
C ILE A 91 14.91 8.52 -42.08
N VAL A 92 13.87 8.59 -41.25
CA VAL A 92 13.22 7.45 -40.61
C VAL A 92 11.97 7.10 -41.40
N HIS A 93 11.78 5.81 -41.72
CA HIS A 93 10.59 5.29 -42.40
C HIS A 93 9.79 4.42 -41.44
N ALA A 94 8.48 4.65 -41.36
CA ALA A 94 7.57 3.91 -40.50
C ALA A 94 6.34 3.42 -41.26
N GLU A 95 5.75 2.35 -40.75
CA GLU A 95 4.56 1.71 -41.29
C GLU A 95 3.57 1.39 -40.15
N ASN A 96 2.27 1.56 -40.38
CA ASN A 96 1.22 1.19 -39.42
C ASN A 96 0.60 -0.18 -39.75
N ALA A 97 -0.33 -0.64 -38.92
CA ALA A 97 -0.98 -1.94 -39.10
C ALA A 97 -1.81 -2.06 -40.40
N THR A 98 -2.20 -0.96 -41.04
CA THR A 98 -2.93 -0.95 -42.32
C THR A 98 -2.00 -0.91 -43.54
N GLY A 99 -0.67 -0.86 -43.34
CA GLY A 99 0.34 -0.83 -44.40
C GLY A 99 0.64 0.57 -44.95
N GLU A 100 0.06 1.63 -44.37
CA GLU A 100 0.39 3.00 -44.73
C GLU A 100 1.83 3.33 -44.31
N LYS A 101 2.53 4.15 -45.11
CA LYS A 101 3.93 4.49 -44.90
C LYS A 101 4.11 5.98 -44.72
N ILE A 102 4.91 6.36 -43.73
CA ILE A 102 5.31 7.76 -43.48
C ILE A 102 6.82 7.85 -43.26
N SER A 103 7.35 9.05 -43.46
CA SER A 103 8.78 9.32 -43.30
C SER A 103 9.01 10.63 -42.57
N ALA A 104 10.05 10.67 -41.73
CA ALA A 104 10.47 11.86 -41.01
C ALA A 104 11.99 12.08 -41.13
N GLU A 105 12.39 13.27 -41.52
CA GLU A 105 13.80 13.70 -41.51
C GLU A 105 14.26 13.99 -40.09
N TYR A 106 15.55 13.77 -39.79
CA TYR A 106 16.13 14.06 -38.48
C TYR A 106 17.49 14.76 -38.56
N ASP A 107 17.76 15.63 -37.60
CA ASP A 107 19.11 16.12 -37.27
C ASP A 107 19.72 15.32 -36.11
N ARG A 108 18.85 14.81 -35.22
CA ARG A 108 19.18 13.90 -34.12
C ARG A 108 18.17 12.75 -34.08
N LEU A 109 18.66 11.55 -33.82
CA LEU A 109 17.84 10.35 -33.70
C LEU A 109 18.04 9.74 -32.31
N LEU A 110 16.95 9.45 -31.62
CA LEU A 110 16.94 8.80 -30.32
C LEU A 110 16.33 7.39 -30.44
N MET A 111 17.18 6.37 -30.28
CA MET A 111 16.81 4.96 -30.37
C MET A 111 16.43 4.41 -28.99
N CYS A 112 15.13 4.25 -28.76
CA CYS A 112 14.53 3.77 -27.51
C CYS A 112 13.64 2.54 -27.75
N THR A 113 14.12 1.60 -28.57
CA THR A 113 13.40 0.40 -29.01
C THR A 113 13.16 -0.63 -27.92
N GLY A 114 13.76 -0.44 -26.74
CA GLY A 114 13.56 -1.29 -25.57
C GLY A 114 14.08 -2.71 -25.79
N SER A 115 13.28 -3.69 -25.39
CA SER A 115 13.62 -5.11 -25.46
C SER A 115 12.43 -5.94 -25.95
N ASN A 116 12.75 -7.12 -26.48
CA ASN A 116 11.78 -8.14 -26.86
C ASN A 116 11.81 -9.29 -25.84
N PRO A 117 10.66 -9.89 -25.49
CA PRO A 117 10.62 -11.12 -24.71
C PRO A 117 11.42 -12.24 -25.37
N PHE A 118 12.11 -13.03 -24.56
CA PHE A 118 12.75 -14.25 -25.05
C PHE A 118 11.73 -15.40 -25.03
N ILE A 119 11.42 -15.95 -26.19
CA ILE A 119 10.58 -17.14 -26.35
C ILE A 119 11.48 -18.37 -26.43
N LEU A 120 11.17 -19.39 -25.63
CA LEU A 120 11.92 -20.64 -25.65
C LEU A 120 11.78 -21.34 -27.02
N PRO A 121 12.88 -21.82 -27.62
CA PRO A 121 12.85 -22.50 -28.91
C PRO A 121 12.44 -23.97 -28.75
N VAL A 122 11.25 -24.22 -28.21
CA VAL A 122 10.68 -25.57 -28.03
C VAL A 122 9.55 -25.82 -29.03
N PRO A 123 9.31 -27.09 -29.43
CA PRO A 123 8.14 -27.44 -30.22
C PRO A 123 6.84 -26.93 -29.56
N GLY A 124 5.91 -26.43 -30.38
CA GLY A 124 4.64 -25.88 -29.91
C GLY A 124 4.68 -24.44 -29.38
N LYS A 125 5.82 -23.73 -29.47
CA LYS A 125 5.93 -22.32 -29.05
C LYS A 125 4.98 -21.34 -29.76
N ASP A 126 4.46 -21.73 -30.93
CA ASP A 126 3.58 -20.90 -31.78
C ASP A 126 2.10 -21.33 -31.68
N LEU A 127 1.76 -22.23 -30.74
CA LEU A 127 0.37 -22.63 -30.49
C LEU A 127 -0.46 -21.48 -29.92
N GLU A 128 -1.76 -21.50 -30.18
CA GLU A 128 -2.69 -20.55 -29.56
C GLU A 128 -2.66 -20.73 -28.02
N GLY A 129 -2.66 -19.63 -27.27
CA GLY A 129 -2.53 -19.65 -25.81
C GLY A 129 -1.10 -19.71 -25.30
N VAL A 130 -0.09 -19.73 -26.18
CA VAL A 130 1.31 -19.51 -25.79
C VAL A 130 1.66 -18.05 -26.04
N ILE A 131 1.93 -17.30 -24.97
CA ILE A 131 2.16 -15.86 -25.05
C ILE A 131 3.38 -15.42 -24.24
N ALA A 132 3.92 -14.26 -24.61
CA ALA A 132 4.82 -13.51 -23.74
C ALA A 132 4.01 -12.68 -22.73
N TYR A 133 4.72 -11.97 -21.86
CA TYR A 133 4.13 -10.93 -21.05
C TYR A 133 5.02 -9.70 -21.06
N ARG A 134 4.59 -8.64 -21.76
CA ARG A 134 5.39 -7.44 -21.92
C ARG A 134 4.57 -6.18 -22.08
N ASP A 135 3.49 -6.20 -22.86
CA ASP A 135 2.70 -5.01 -23.19
C ASP A 135 1.21 -5.12 -22.80
N ILE A 136 0.44 -4.10 -23.15
CA ILE A 136 -1.00 -4.03 -22.88
C ILE A 136 -1.76 -5.13 -23.64
N ALA A 137 -1.33 -5.46 -24.86
CA ALA A 137 -1.97 -6.51 -25.65
C ALA A 137 -1.77 -7.89 -25.00
N ASP A 138 -0.56 -8.19 -24.54
CA ASP A 138 -0.27 -9.40 -23.76
C ASP A 138 -1.14 -9.45 -22.49
N THR A 139 -1.22 -8.33 -21.78
CA THR A 139 -2.00 -8.21 -20.52
C THR A 139 -3.48 -8.50 -20.78
N ASN A 140 -4.06 -7.91 -21.82
CA ASN A 140 -5.46 -8.15 -22.18
C ASN A 140 -5.68 -9.59 -22.63
N ALA A 141 -4.76 -10.18 -23.41
CA ALA A 141 -4.85 -11.58 -23.82
C ALA A 141 -4.83 -12.54 -22.60
N MET A 142 -4.03 -12.25 -21.58
CA MET A 142 -4.01 -12.98 -20.31
C MET A 142 -5.33 -12.83 -19.54
N ILE A 143 -5.86 -11.61 -19.45
CA ILE A 143 -7.15 -11.33 -18.81
C ILE A 143 -8.26 -12.11 -19.51
N ASP A 144 -8.34 -12.02 -20.84
CA ASP A 144 -9.35 -12.71 -21.64
C ASP A 144 -9.26 -14.23 -21.47
N ALA A 145 -8.04 -14.79 -21.52
CA ALA A 145 -7.82 -16.22 -21.28
C ALA A 145 -8.30 -16.65 -19.89
N SER A 146 -8.06 -15.82 -18.85
CA SER A 146 -8.49 -16.14 -17.48
C SER A 146 -10.01 -16.19 -17.30
N THR A 147 -10.79 -15.52 -18.16
CA THR A 147 -12.25 -15.59 -18.11
C THR A 147 -12.81 -16.88 -18.73
N LYS A 148 -12.07 -17.50 -19.66
CA LYS A 148 -12.52 -18.64 -20.47
C LYS A 148 -11.95 -19.97 -20.00
N TYR A 149 -10.73 -19.96 -19.49
CA TYR A 149 -9.95 -21.15 -19.19
C TYR A 149 -9.55 -21.23 -17.71
N LYS A 150 -9.03 -22.38 -17.28
CA LYS A 150 -8.78 -22.65 -15.85
C LYS A 150 -7.32 -22.91 -15.51
N ASN A 151 -6.51 -23.43 -16.43
CA ASN A 151 -5.15 -23.86 -16.13
C ASN A 151 -4.13 -22.96 -16.83
N ALA A 152 -3.25 -22.32 -16.06
CA ALA A 152 -2.13 -21.56 -16.61
C ALA A 152 -0.80 -22.14 -16.15
N VAL A 153 0.17 -22.17 -17.06
CA VAL A 153 1.56 -22.45 -16.73
C VAL A 153 2.41 -21.23 -17.04
N VAL A 154 3.14 -20.74 -16.04
CA VAL A 154 4.09 -19.64 -16.21
C VAL A 154 5.50 -20.21 -16.22
N ILE A 155 6.21 -20.05 -17.33
CA ILE A 155 7.59 -20.49 -17.47
C ILE A 155 8.51 -19.34 -17.08
N GLY A 156 9.21 -19.47 -15.95
CA GLY A 156 10.15 -18.51 -15.40
C GLY A 156 9.78 -18.08 -13.98
N GLY A 157 10.63 -18.42 -13.01
CA GLY A 157 10.50 -18.06 -11.58
C GLY A 157 11.15 -16.73 -11.21
N GLY A 158 11.26 -15.79 -12.16
CA GLY A 158 11.76 -14.43 -11.93
C GLY A 158 10.64 -13.44 -11.60
N LEU A 159 10.98 -12.18 -11.32
CA LEU A 159 10.04 -11.11 -10.94
C LEU A 159 8.73 -11.12 -11.75
N LEU A 160 8.86 -10.96 -13.07
CA LEU A 160 7.72 -10.82 -13.96
C LEU A 160 6.88 -12.10 -14.05
N GLY A 161 7.52 -13.27 -14.00
CA GLY A 161 6.82 -14.55 -14.01
C GLY A 161 6.03 -14.79 -12.74
N LEU A 162 6.59 -14.44 -11.57
CA LEU A 162 5.88 -14.55 -10.30
C LEU A 162 4.73 -13.52 -10.19
N GLU A 163 4.95 -12.30 -10.69
CA GLU A 163 3.93 -11.26 -10.78
C GLU A 163 2.78 -11.70 -11.71
N ALA A 164 3.09 -12.27 -12.88
CA ALA A 164 2.12 -12.86 -13.80
C ALA A 164 1.34 -14.02 -13.19
N ALA A 165 2.03 -14.94 -12.52
CA ALA A 165 1.43 -16.10 -11.89
C ALA A 165 0.44 -15.69 -10.80
N ASN A 166 0.83 -14.74 -9.94
CA ASN A 166 -0.05 -14.18 -8.92
C ASN A 166 -1.27 -13.48 -9.53
N GLY A 167 -1.09 -12.67 -10.59
CA GLY A 167 -2.19 -11.99 -11.27
C GLY A 167 -3.22 -12.96 -11.86
N LEU A 168 -2.78 -14.00 -12.54
CA LEU A 168 -3.66 -15.05 -13.10
C LEU A 168 -4.36 -15.87 -12.01
N MET A 169 -3.67 -16.16 -10.90
CA MET A 169 -4.26 -16.85 -9.75
C MET A 169 -5.36 -16.02 -9.10
N LEU A 170 -5.15 -14.70 -8.91
CA LEU A 170 -6.18 -13.79 -8.38
C LEU A 170 -7.40 -13.69 -9.30
N ARG A 171 -7.24 -13.96 -10.59
CA ARG A 171 -8.35 -14.09 -11.55
C ARG A 171 -9.01 -15.47 -11.58
N GLY A 172 -8.62 -16.38 -10.67
CA GLY A 172 -9.27 -17.67 -10.48
C GLY A 172 -8.74 -18.80 -11.34
N MET A 173 -7.56 -18.64 -11.96
CA MET A 173 -6.87 -19.76 -12.63
C MET A 173 -6.08 -20.61 -11.61
N THR A 174 -5.95 -21.90 -11.90
CA THR A 174 -4.95 -22.76 -11.28
C THR A 174 -3.62 -22.53 -11.99
N VAL A 175 -2.64 -22.01 -11.27
CA VAL A 175 -1.36 -21.60 -11.87
C VAL A 175 -0.21 -22.48 -11.38
N THR A 176 0.58 -23.00 -12.33
CA THR A 176 1.84 -23.70 -12.06
C THR A 176 3.00 -22.89 -12.61
N VAL A 177 3.96 -22.55 -11.76
CA VAL A 177 5.22 -21.89 -12.15
C VAL A 177 6.27 -22.94 -12.41
N VAL A 178 6.83 -22.95 -13.62
CA VAL A 178 7.94 -23.81 -14.02
C VAL A 178 9.20 -22.99 -13.98
N HIS A 179 10.21 -23.45 -13.25
CA HIS A 179 11.51 -22.78 -13.20
C HIS A 179 12.65 -23.78 -13.32
N VAL A 180 13.61 -23.48 -14.20
CA VAL A 180 14.73 -24.38 -14.49
C VAL A 180 15.81 -24.37 -13.40
N MET A 181 15.94 -23.26 -12.67
CA MET A 181 16.93 -23.13 -11.61
C MET A 181 16.42 -23.72 -10.30
N PRO A 182 17.31 -24.11 -9.36
CA PRO A 182 16.92 -24.75 -8.10
C PRO A 182 16.15 -23.85 -7.12
N THR A 183 16.13 -22.53 -7.34
CA THR A 183 15.44 -21.56 -6.49
C THR A 183 14.86 -20.42 -7.31
N LEU A 184 13.79 -19.81 -6.79
CA LEU A 184 13.17 -18.62 -7.38
C LEU A 184 14.09 -17.40 -7.28
N MET A 185 14.01 -16.52 -8.28
CA MET A 185 14.74 -15.24 -8.32
C MET A 185 16.23 -15.38 -7.97
N GLU A 186 16.91 -16.41 -8.48
CA GLU A 186 18.29 -16.77 -8.14
C GLU A 186 19.34 -15.69 -8.48
N ARG A 187 18.95 -14.69 -9.28
CA ARG A 187 19.77 -13.52 -9.61
C ARG A 187 19.58 -12.36 -8.64
N GLN A 188 18.56 -12.41 -7.79
CA GLN A 188 18.17 -11.33 -6.88
C GLN A 188 18.00 -11.79 -5.44
N LEU A 189 17.92 -13.08 -5.16
CA LEU A 189 17.82 -13.66 -3.83
C LEU A 189 18.86 -14.77 -3.69
N ASP A 190 19.34 -14.95 -2.46
CA ASP A 190 20.06 -16.17 -2.12
C ASP A 190 19.09 -17.36 -1.97
N THR A 191 19.67 -18.54 -1.77
CA THR A 191 18.92 -19.80 -1.65
C THR A 191 17.91 -19.78 -0.50
N THR A 192 18.22 -19.12 0.61
CA THR A 192 17.34 -19.08 1.80
C THR A 192 16.12 -18.23 1.52
N ALA A 193 16.33 -16.98 1.09
CA ALA A 193 15.24 -16.08 0.74
C ALA A 193 14.41 -16.61 -0.44
N GLY A 194 15.04 -17.26 -1.43
CA GLY A 194 14.34 -17.89 -2.55
C GLY A 194 13.41 -19.04 -2.13
N LYS A 195 13.82 -19.86 -1.15
CA LYS A 195 12.96 -20.93 -0.59
C LYS A 195 11.83 -20.36 0.28
N MET A 196 12.09 -19.31 1.05
CA MET A 196 11.06 -18.62 1.83
C MET A 196 9.98 -18.01 0.91
N LEU A 197 10.41 -17.39 -0.19
CA LEU A 197 9.54 -16.88 -1.24
C LEU A 197 8.68 -18.00 -1.84
N GLN A 198 9.30 -19.11 -2.24
CA GLN A 198 8.58 -20.26 -2.80
C GLN A 198 7.49 -20.75 -1.84
N LYS A 199 7.84 -21.02 -0.58
CA LYS A 199 6.89 -21.48 0.43
C LYS A 199 5.73 -20.49 0.63
N SER A 200 6.04 -19.20 0.72
CA SER A 200 5.00 -18.17 0.91
C SER A 200 4.01 -18.11 -0.25
N LEU A 201 4.48 -18.34 -1.48
CA LEU A 201 3.65 -18.40 -2.68
C LEU A 201 2.86 -19.72 -2.78
N GLU A 202 3.44 -20.84 -2.35
CA GLU A 202 2.76 -22.14 -2.24
C GLU A 202 1.60 -22.08 -1.24
N ASP A 203 1.82 -21.48 -0.07
CA ASP A 203 0.80 -21.27 0.96
C ASP A 203 -0.38 -20.41 0.46
N ARG A 204 -0.18 -19.66 -0.63
CA ARG A 204 -1.21 -18.83 -1.29
C ARG A 204 -1.92 -19.54 -2.45
N GLY A 205 -1.51 -20.77 -2.77
CA GLY A 205 -2.16 -21.61 -3.79
C GLY A 205 -1.43 -21.71 -5.13
N LEU A 206 -0.25 -21.09 -5.29
CA LEU A 206 0.59 -21.32 -6.48
C LEU A 206 1.25 -22.70 -6.39
N LYS A 207 1.39 -23.36 -7.54
CA LYS A 207 2.14 -24.61 -7.66
C LYS A 207 3.49 -24.34 -8.30
N PHE A 208 4.53 -25.07 -7.91
CA PHE A 208 5.86 -24.91 -8.46
C PHE A 208 6.44 -26.23 -8.98
N LEU A 209 7.11 -26.14 -10.13
CA LEU A 209 7.95 -27.19 -10.69
C LEU A 209 9.37 -26.62 -10.83
N ILE A 210 10.14 -26.79 -9.76
CA ILE A 210 11.51 -26.29 -9.64
C ILE A 210 12.49 -27.31 -10.21
N GLY A 211 13.50 -26.84 -10.94
CA GLY A 211 14.44 -27.68 -11.67
C GLY A 211 13.88 -28.33 -12.94
N ALA A 212 12.63 -28.02 -13.31
CA ALA A 212 11.94 -28.64 -14.44
C ALA A 212 12.42 -28.07 -15.78
N GLN A 213 12.70 -28.96 -16.74
CA GLN A 213 13.13 -28.60 -18.10
C GLN A 213 12.03 -28.89 -19.11
N THR A 214 11.45 -27.82 -19.67
CA THR A 214 10.43 -27.93 -20.73
C THR A 214 11.01 -28.62 -21.97
N GLN A 215 10.31 -29.65 -22.46
CA GLN A 215 10.64 -30.39 -23.68
C GLN A 215 9.81 -29.88 -24.87
N GLU A 216 8.48 -29.86 -24.73
CA GLU A 216 7.54 -29.44 -25.77
C GLU A 216 6.22 -28.90 -25.18
N LEU A 217 5.54 -28.05 -25.94
CA LEU A 217 4.17 -27.62 -25.68
C LEU A 217 3.23 -28.41 -26.59
N VAL A 218 2.23 -29.06 -26.00
CA VAL A 218 1.34 -29.98 -26.70
C VAL A 218 0.03 -29.27 -27.02
N GLY A 219 -0.35 -29.24 -28.30
CA GLY A 219 -1.61 -28.69 -28.77
C GLY A 219 -2.76 -29.69 -28.78
N ASN A 220 -3.99 -29.21 -28.91
CA ASN A 220 -5.14 -30.08 -29.12
C ASN A 220 -5.07 -30.75 -30.50
N ALA A 221 -5.06 -32.09 -30.52
CA ALA A 221 -4.86 -32.87 -31.75
C ALA A 221 -6.05 -32.79 -32.72
N ASP A 222 -7.24 -32.48 -32.20
CA ASP A 222 -8.49 -32.39 -32.96
C ASP A 222 -8.63 -31.08 -33.77
N GLU A 223 -7.74 -30.10 -33.55
CA GLU A 223 -7.76 -28.76 -34.18
C GLU A 223 -6.68 -28.58 -35.27
N GLY A 224 -6.02 -29.67 -35.70
CA GLY A 224 -4.96 -29.63 -36.71
C GLY A 224 -3.65 -28.98 -36.22
N LYS A 225 -2.77 -28.58 -37.15
CA LYS A 225 -1.40 -28.09 -36.87
C LYS A 225 -1.31 -26.73 -36.16
N GLY A 226 -2.44 -26.15 -35.73
CA GLY A 226 -2.52 -24.81 -35.12
C GLY A 226 -3.43 -24.71 -33.90
N GLY A 227 -3.81 -25.83 -33.28
CA GLY A 227 -4.71 -25.84 -32.12
C GLY A 227 -4.14 -25.13 -30.89
N ARG A 228 -5.01 -24.87 -29.90
CA ARG A 228 -4.62 -24.29 -28.62
C ARG A 228 -3.75 -25.25 -27.79
N VAL A 229 -2.84 -24.69 -26.99
CA VAL A 229 -2.06 -25.45 -26.00
C VAL A 229 -3.00 -26.15 -25.02
N LYS A 230 -2.73 -27.43 -24.75
CA LYS A 230 -3.45 -28.23 -23.74
C LYS A 230 -2.55 -28.71 -22.60
N ALA A 231 -1.24 -28.82 -22.85
CA ALA A 231 -0.30 -29.31 -21.86
C ALA A 231 1.15 -28.87 -22.15
N ILE A 232 1.98 -28.93 -21.11
CA ILE A 232 3.44 -28.83 -21.19
C ILE A 232 4.04 -30.17 -20.80
N LYS A 233 4.97 -30.65 -21.62
CA LYS A 233 5.76 -31.85 -21.34
C LYS A 233 7.19 -31.50 -20.97
N PHE A 234 7.73 -32.19 -19.98
CA PHE A 234 9.08 -31.99 -19.47
C PHE A 234 10.00 -33.14 -19.86
N LYS A 235 11.31 -32.91 -19.80
CA LYS A 235 12.32 -33.91 -20.20
C LYS A 235 12.36 -35.15 -19.30
N ASP A 236 11.85 -35.06 -18.07
CA ASP A 236 11.72 -36.19 -17.16
C ASP A 236 10.50 -37.07 -17.47
N GLY A 237 9.71 -36.71 -18.49
CA GLY A 237 8.51 -37.42 -18.92
C GLY A 237 7.22 -36.95 -18.23
N THR A 238 7.29 -36.04 -17.26
CA THR A 238 6.10 -35.46 -16.62
C THR A 238 5.35 -34.53 -17.59
N GLU A 239 4.04 -34.42 -17.39
CA GLU A 239 3.15 -33.57 -18.19
C GLU A 239 2.18 -32.82 -17.28
N VAL A 240 1.92 -31.54 -17.60
CA VAL A 240 1.03 -30.64 -16.85
C VAL A 240 0.04 -30.00 -17.79
N ALA A 241 -1.24 -30.07 -17.45
CA ALA A 241 -2.30 -29.42 -18.22
C ALA A 241 -2.15 -27.88 -18.22
N ALA A 242 -2.33 -27.26 -19.37
CA ALA A 242 -2.18 -25.83 -19.57
C ALA A 242 -3.07 -25.35 -20.73
N ASP A 243 -4.00 -24.44 -20.44
CA ASP A 243 -4.82 -23.74 -21.43
C ASP A 243 -4.17 -22.41 -21.88
N LEU A 244 -3.29 -21.89 -21.02
CA LEU A 244 -2.49 -20.69 -21.19
C LEU A 244 -1.05 -20.98 -20.75
N VAL A 245 -0.08 -20.67 -21.60
CA VAL A 245 1.35 -20.73 -21.27
C VAL A 245 1.95 -19.34 -21.40
N VAL A 246 2.50 -18.83 -20.31
CA VAL A 246 3.13 -17.50 -20.26
C VAL A 246 4.64 -17.68 -20.17
N MET A 247 5.37 -17.23 -21.20
CA MET A 247 6.84 -17.28 -21.21
C MET A 247 7.42 -16.00 -20.61
N ALA A 248 7.96 -16.10 -19.40
CA ALA A 248 8.60 -15.02 -18.65
C ALA A 248 10.08 -15.35 -18.34
N VAL A 249 10.83 -15.81 -19.35
CA VAL A 249 12.22 -16.31 -19.22
C VAL A 249 13.29 -15.25 -19.55
N GLY A 250 12.94 -13.98 -19.44
CA GLY A 250 13.83 -12.84 -19.67
C GLY A 250 13.59 -12.10 -20.99
N ILE A 251 14.36 -11.03 -21.19
CA ILE A 251 14.23 -10.10 -22.32
C ILE A 251 15.58 -9.97 -23.05
N ARG A 252 15.52 -9.56 -24.31
CA ARG A 252 16.70 -9.25 -25.13
C ARG A 252 16.59 -7.83 -25.71
N PRO A 253 17.65 -7.01 -25.64
CA PRO A 253 17.69 -5.70 -26.27
C PRO A 253 17.24 -5.73 -27.74
N ASN A 254 16.30 -4.87 -28.11
CA ASN A 254 15.73 -4.83 -29.46
C ASN A 254 16.66 -4.05 -30.40
N THR A 255 17.60 -4.79 -31.00
CA THR A 255 18.73 -4.25 -31.78
C THR A 255 18.57 -4.38 -33.29
N THR A 256 17.56 -5.11 -33.78
CA THR A 256 17.40 -5.45 -35.21
C THR A 256 17.42 -4.23 -36.13
N LEU A 257 16.74 -3.14 -35.74
CA LEU A 257 16.75 -1.89 -36.52
C LEU A 257 18.13 -1.21 -36.50
N ALA A 258 18.83 -1.23 -35.37
CA ALA A 258 20.17 -0.65 -35.27
C ALA A 258 21.21 -1.46 -36.08
N GLU A 259 21.09 -2.79 -36.10
CA GLU A 259 21.92 -3.67 -36.91
C GLU A 259 21.71 -3.44 -38.40
N SER A 260 20.46 -3.27 -38.86
CA SER A 260 20.17 -2.95 -40.26
C SER A 260 20.70 -1.58 -40.68
N MET A 261 20.80 -0.65 -39.73
CA MET A 261 21.48 0.65 -39.88
C MET A 261 23.01 0.55 -39.79
N ARG A 262 23.58 -0.64 -39.58
CA ARG A 262 25.01 -0.89 -39.37
C ARG A 262 25.58 -0.11 -38.19
N LEU A 263 24.82 0.03 -37.11
CA LEU A 263 25.33 0.51 -35.82
C LEU A 263 26.02 -0.65 -35.09
N HIS A 264 27.03 -0.34 -34.28
CA HIS A 264 27.68 -1.35 -33.46
C HIS A 264 26.76 -1.83 -32.35
N CYS A 265 26.42 -3.11 -32.39
CA CYS A 265 25.60 -3.80 -31.40
C CYS A 265 26.43 -4.90 -30.73
N ASN A 266 26.45 -4.92 -29.40
CA ASN A 266 27.01 -5.98 -28.58
C ASN A 266 26.25 -6.03 -27.26
N LYS A 267 25.43 -7.07 -27.06
CA LYS A 267 24.46 -7.16 -25.95
C LYS A 267 23.49 -5.96 -25.87
N GLY A 268 23.31 -5.22 -26.96
CA GLY A 268 22.57 -3.95 -27.04
C GLY A 268 23.26 -2.98 -28.01
N ILE A 269 22.63 -1.85 -28.32
CA ILE A 269 23.21 -0.76 -29.11
C ILE A 269 24.31 -0.11 -28.28
N VAL A 270 25.57 -0.18 -28.73
CA VAL A 270 26.70 0.26 -27.92
C VAL A 270 26.78 1.78 -27.87
N VAL A 271 26.77 2.31 -26.66
CA VAL A 271 26.82 3.76 -26.40
C VAL A 271 28.01 4.16 -25.54
N ASN A 272 28.48 5.39 -25.74
CA ASN A 272 29.50 6.02 -24.90
C ASN A 272 28.88 6.61 -23.61
N ASP A 273 29.69 7.30 -22.80
CA ASP A 273 29.23 7.90 -21.54
C ASP A 273 28.22 9.06 -21.72
N THR A 274 28.03 9.58 -22.94
CA THR A 274 27.02 10.60 -23.27
C THR A 274 25.75 10.03 -23.93
N MET A 275 25.62 8.70 -23.97
CA MET A 275 24.52 7.95 -24.58
C MET A 275 24.46 8.04 -26.12
N GLN A 276 25.49 8.60 -26.76
CA GLN A 276 25.63 8.54 -28.22
C GLN A 276 26.09 7.16 -28.65
N THR A 277 25.59 6.69 -29.78
CA THR A 277 26.09 5.45 -30.38
C THR A 277 27.54 5.63 -30.81
N ILE A 278 28.38 4.61 -30.64
CA ILE A 278 29.80 4.72 -31.00
C ILE A 278 30.05 4.83 -32.51
N THR A 279 29.06 4.47 -33.33
CA THR A 279 29.15 4.45 -34.79
C THR A 279 28.68 5.75 -35.44
N ASP A 280 27.73 6.45 -34.81
CA ASP A 280 27.17 7.69 -35.35
C ASP A 280 26.78 8.65 -34.22
N ALA A 281 27.55 9.73 -34.07
CA ALA A 281 27.35 10.71 -33.01
C ALA A 281 26.02 11.48 -33.10
N ARG A 282 25.31 11.40 -34.24
CA ARG A 282 23.97 12.01 -34.41
C ARG A 282 22.87 11.15 -33.79
N ILE A 283 23.18 9.89 -33.48
CA ILE A 283 22.24 8.89 -32.99
C ILE A 283 22.56 8.57 -31.53
N TYR A 284 21.53 8.57 -30.70
CA TYR A 284 21.59 8.23 -29.28
C TYR A 284 20.84 6.93 -29.06
N SER A 285 21.19 6.18 -28.02
CA SER A 285 20.35 5.08 -27.54
C SER A 285 20.19 5.14 -26.04
N VAL A 286 18.95 4.98 -25.58
CA VAL A 286 18.56 5.06 -24.18
C VAL A 286 17.53 3.97 -23.89
N GLY A 287 17.62 3.34 -22.73
CA GLY A 287 16.69 2.28 -22.32
C GLY A 287 17.31 0.89 -22.41
N GLU A 288 16.46 -0.14 -22.35
CA GLU A 288 16.90 -1.55 -22.36
C GLU A 288 17.62 -1.94 -23.67
N CYS A 289 17.43 -1.16 -24.74
CA CYS A 289 18.14 -1.36 -26.00
C CYS A 289 19.62 -0.94 -25.94
N ALA A 290 20.00 -0.08 -24.99
CA ALA A 290 21.33 0.51 -24.92
C ALA A 290 22.29 -0.35 -24.09
N ALA A 291 23.49 -0.59 -24.63
CA ALA A 291 24.59 -1.25 -23.94
C ALA A 291 25.67 -0.21 -23.60
N HIS A 292 25.78 0.13 -22.32
CA HIS A 292 26.80 1.03 -21.80
C HIS A 292 27.87 0.21 -21.07
N ARG A 293 29.14 0.36 -21.47
CA ARG A 293 30.29 -0.38 -20.90
C ARG A 293 30.05 -1.91 -20.82
N GLY A 294 29.37 -2.45 -21.84
CA GLY A 294 29.07 -3.87 -21.96
C GLY A 294 27.84 -4.36 -21.18
N ILE A 295 27.10 -3.45 -20.53
CA ILE A 295 25.92 -3.77 -19.72
C ILE A 295 24.67 -3.13 -20.36
N ALA A 296 23.63 -3.94 -20.55
CA ALA A 296 22.29 -3.49 -20.88
C ALA A 296 21.38 -3.70 -19.65
N TYR A 297 20.82 -2.62 -19.13
CA TYR A 297 19.99 -2.65 -17.93
C TYR A 297 18.53 -2.96 -18.26
N GLY A 298 17.90 -3.84 -17.48
CA GLY A 298 16.48 -4.20 -17.58
C GLY A 298 15.62 -3.55 -16.48
N LEU A 299 16.05 -2.41 -15.93
CA LEU A 299 15.43 -1.76 -14.76
C LEU A 299 15.27 -0.27 -14.99
N VAL A 300 14.11 0.28 -14.63
CA VAL A 300 13.71 1.67 -14.96
C VAL A 300 14.65 2.74 -14.40
N ALA A 301 15.15 2.60 -13.16
CA ALA A 301 16.04 3.60 -12.55
C ALA A 301 17.30 3.86 -13.42
N PRO A 302 18.09 2.84 -13.80
CA PRO A 302 19.16 3.00 -14.77
C PRO A 302 18.73 3.67 -16.09
N LEU A 303 17.57 3.31 -16.64
CA LEU A 303 17.11 3.88 -17.91
C LEU A 303 16.78 5.37 -17.81
N PHE A 304 16.29 5.82 -16.65
CA PHE A 304 16.01 7.22 -16.40
C PHE A 304 17.28 8.03 -16.15
N GLU A 305 18.30 7.44 -15.51
CA GLU A 305 19.63 8.04 -15.43
C GLU A 305 20.25 8.21 -16.82
N GLN A 306 20.16 7.19 -17.68
CA GLN A 306 20.57 7.29 -19.09
C GLN A 306 19.83 8.42 -19.80
N GLY A 307 18.50 8.50 -19.64
CA GLY A 307 17.69 9.56 -20.26
C GLY A 307 18.07 10.97 -19.82
N LYS A 308 18.40 11.18 -18.53
CA LYS A 308 18.91 12.46 -18.02
C LYS A 308 20.22 12.87 -18.69
N VAL A 309 21.16 11.93 -18.84
CA VAL A 309 22.45 12.19 -19.48
C VAL A 309 22.27 12.49 -20.97
N ALA A 310 21.46 11.69 -21.68
CA ALA A 310 21.16 11.92 -23.09
C ALA A 310 20.48 13.28 -23.32
N ALA A 311 19.53 13.66 -22.46
CA ALA A 311 18.86 14.96 -22.52
C ALA A 311 19.84 16.13 -22.34
N ASN A 312 20.76 16.05 -21.37
CA ASN A 312 21.78 17.07 -21.14
C ASN A 312 22.68 17.27 -22.38
N HIS A 313 23.05 16.16 -23.02
CA HIS A 313 23.89 16.21 -24.22
C HIS A 313 23.11 16.67 -25.46
N LEU A 314 21.86 16.24 -25.63
CA LEU A 314 20.95 16.73 -26.68
C LEU A 314 20.66 18.24 -26.55
N ALA A 315 20.61 18.75 -25.31
CA ALA A 315 20.51 20.18 -25.00
C ALA A 315 21.82 20.97 -25.26
N GLN A 316 22.88 20.31 -25.76
CA GLN A 316 24.17 20.90 -26.10
C GLN A 316 24.98 21.43 -24.91
N PHE A 317 24.66 21.02 -23.68
CA PHE A 317 25.49 21.37 -22.51
C PHE A 317 26.76 20.53 -22.41
N GLY A 318 26.69 19.23 -22.74
CA GLY A 318 27.86 18.35 -22.80
C GLY A 318 28.54 18.04 -21.46
N ILE A 319 27.85 18.26 -20.34
CA ILE A 319 28.43 18.12 -18.98
C ILE A 319 28.06 16.80 -18.30
N GLY A 320 26.97 16.14 -18.72
CA GLY A 320 26.50 14.88 -18.14
C GLY A 320 27.29 13.67 -18.64
N GLN A 321 27.64 12.76 -17.72
CA GLN A 321 28.23 11.46 -18.05
C GLN A 321 27.51 10.36 -17.28
N TYR A 322 27.13 9.30 -17.99
CA TYR A 322 26.60 8.09 -17.40
C TYR A 322 27.75 7.14 -17.05
N LYS A 323 27.85 6.76 -15.77
CA LYS A 323 28.96 5.93 -15.26
C LYS A 323 28.54 4.47 -15.00
N GLY A 324 27.31 4.12 -15.32
CA GLY A 324 26.65 2.88 -14.88
C GLY A 324 25.86 3.10 -13.59
N SER A 325 24.93 2.19 -13.31
CA SER A 325 24.01 2.30 -12.18
C SER A 325 24.13 1.10 -11.24
N LEU A 326 24.02 1.35 -9.94
CA LEU A 326 23.77 0.30 -8.95
C LEU A 326 22.28 -0.06 -8.98
N THR A 327 21.98 -1.35 -8.93
CA THR A 327 20.60 -1.84 -9.03
C THR A 327 20.09 -2.32 -7.69
N SER A 328 18.80 -2.05 -7.42
CA SER A 328 18.05 -2.72 -6.38
C SER A 328 16.80 -3.38 -6.97
N THR A 329 16.34 -4.45 -6.33
CA THR A 329 15.18 -5.22 -6.75
C THR A 329 14.15 -5.34 -5.64
N LYS A 330 12.87 -5.26 -6.01
CA LYS A 330 11.70 -5.58 -5.18
C LYS A 330 10.67 -6.35 -6.01
N LEU A 331 9.92 -7.24 -5.38
CA LEU A 331 8.79 -7.97 -5.98
C LEU A 331 7.48 -7.25 -5.65
N LYS A 332 6.51 -7.21 -6.58
CA LYS A 332 5.22 -6.52 -6.40
C LYS A 332 4.09 -7.54 -6.29
N VAL A 333 4.27 -8.50 -5.38
CA VAL A 333 3.21 -9.43 -5.00
C VAL A 333 2.71 -8.97 -3.63
N THR A 334 1.46 -8.54 -3.56
CA THR A 334 0.85 -7.98 -2.35
C THR A 334 1.06 -8.89 -1.14
N GLY A 335 1.70 -8.38 -0.09
CA GLY A 335 1.99 -9.13 1.15
C GLY A 335 3.24 -10.01 1.08
N ILE A 336 4.09 -9.88 0.06
CA ILE A 336 5.45 -10.45 0.04
C ILE A 336 6.44 -9.31 -0.07
N ASP A 337 7.17 -9.09 1.01
CA ASP A 337 8.17 -8.03 1.09
C ASP A 337 9.56 -8.65 0.89
N LEU A 338 10.25 -8.24 -0.18
CA LEU A 338 11.65 -8.59 -0.41
C LEU A 338 12.43 -7.41 -0.99
N PHE A 339 13.72 -7.38 -0.70
CA PHE A 339 14.63 -6.35 -1.19
C PHE A 339 16.02 -6.94 -1.42
N SER A 340 16.65 -6.60 -2.54
CA SER A 340 18.07 -6.90 -2.73
C SER A 340 18.81 -5.81 -3.49
N ALA A 341 20.10 -5.67 -3.19
CA ALA A 341 20.99 -4.72 -3.83
C ALA A 341 22.45 -5.19 -3.81
N GLY A 342 23.22 -4.78 -4.83
CA GLY A 342 24.64 -5.06 -4.99
C GLY A 342 25.01 -6.54 -4.95
N ASP A 343 26.21 -6.84 -4.47
CA ASP A 343 26.77 -8.18 -4.37
C ASP A 343 26.42 -8.83 -3.02
N PHE A 344 25.19 -9.34 -2.94
CA PHE A 344 24.71 -10.07 -1.77
C PHE A 344 25.15 -11.54 -1.75
N GLY A 345 25.82 -12.01 -2.81
CA GLY A 345 26.32 -13.38 -2.93
C GLY A 345 27.53 -13.62 -2.03
N GLY A 346 28.37 -12.59 -1.86
CA GLY A 346 29.61 -12.68 -1.08
C GLY A 346 30.71 -13.46 -1.81
N GLY A 347 31.72 -13.86 -1.07
CA GLY A 347 32.87 -14.62 -1.58
C GLY A 347 34.14 -14.43 -0.75
N GLU A 348 35.27 -14.89 -1.30
CA GLU A 348 36.57 -14.75 -0.66
C GLU A 348 36.91 -13.27 -0.40
N GLY A 349 37.34 -12.96 0.83
CA GLY A 349 37.61 -11.58 1.26
C GLY A 349 36.37 -10.74 1.57
N THR A 350 35.21 -11.36 1.77
CA THR A 350 33.99 -10.69 2.26
C THR A 350 33.53 -11.28 3.59
N GLU A 351 32.75 -10.50 4.34
CA GLU A 351 32.15 -10.89 5.60
C GLU A 351 30.62 -10.85 5.48
N GLU A 352 29.93 -11.80 6.11
CA GLU A 352 28.48 -11.89 6.09
C GLU A 352 27.89 -11.62 7.49
N LEU A 353 26.92 -10.72 7.56
CA LEU A 353 26.04 -10.58 8.72
C LEU A 353 24.68 -11.15 8.36
N VAL A 354 24.15 -12.07 9.18
CA VAL A 354 22.89 -12.77 8.91
C VAL A 354 21.97 -12.72 10.13
N MET A 355 20.70 -12.38 9.89
CA MET A 355 19.59 -12.51 10.83
C MET A 355 18.51 -13.37 10.18
N SER A 356 18.04 -14.40 10.88
CA SER A 356 17.01 -15.31 10.38
C SER A 356 16.01 -15.66 11.47
N ASP A 357 14.74 -15.34 11.23
CA ASP A 357 13.59 -15.82 11.99
C ASP A 357 12.60 -16.49 11.00
N PRO A 358 12.78 -17.79 10.71
CA PRO A 358 11.92 -18.51 9.77
C PRO A 358 10.45 -18.59 10.21
N PHE A 359 10.16 -18.54 11.51
CA PHE A 359 8.79 -18.60 12.01
C PHE A 359 8.08 -17.24 11.87
N GLY A 360 8.79 -16.15 12.16
CA GLY A 360 8.33 -14.78 11.90
C GLY A 360 8.36 -14.39 10.42
N GLY A 361 8.95 -15.21 9.55
CA GLY A 361 9.04 -14.95 8.11
C GLY A 361 10.09 -13.88 7.76
N VAL A 362 11.10 -13.66 8.61
CA VAL A 362 12.11 -12.60 8.44
C VAL A 362 13.48 -13.20 8.12
N TYR A 363 14.15 -12.65 7.11
CA TYR A 363 15.52 -12.96 6.78
C TYR A 363 16.25 -11.70 6.31
N LYS A 364 17.44 -11.43 6.84
CA LYS A 364 18.31 -10.33 6.42
C LYS A 364 19.74 -10.85 6.30
N LYS A 365 20.36 -10.63 5.14
CA LYS A 365 21.77 -10.87 4.86
C LYS A 365 22.41 -9.59 4.36
N LEU A 366 23.51 -9.19 5.00
CA LEU A 366 24.35 -8.06 4.60
C LEU A 366 25.75 -8.58 4.32
N VAL A 367 26.36 -8.11 3.23
CA VAL A 367 27.72 -8.49 2.82
C VAL A 367 28.63 -7.28 2.90
N ILE A 368 29.74 -7.43 3.61
CA ILE A 368 30.73 -6.38 3.86
C ILE A 368 32.06 -6.77 3.21
N LYS A 369 32.73 -5.80 2.59
CA LYS A 369 34.09 -5.94 2.07
C LYS A 369 34.86 -4.66 2.37
N ASP A 370 36.06 -4.78 2.92
CA ASP A 370 36.92 -3.64 3.28
C ASP A 370 36.17 -2.58 4.13
N ASP A 371 35.46 -3.04 5.16
CA ASP A 371 34.56 -2.24 6.01
C ASP A 371 33.46 -1.47 5.28
N LYS A 372 33.09 -1.86 4.05
CA LYS A 372 32.00 -1.24 3.29
C LYS A 372 30.91 -2.25 2.98
N LEU A 373 29.66 -1.81 3.05
CA LEU A 373 28.54 -2.64 2.62
C LEU A 373 28.58 -2.78 1.09
N VAL A 374 28.68 -4.01 0.60
CA VAL A 374 28.73 -4.32 -0.84
C VAL A 374 27.49 -5.06 -1.33
N GLY A 375 26.67 -5.59 -0.42
CA GLY A 375 25.42 -6.26 -0.78
C GLY A 375 24.42 -6.38 0.36
N ALA A 376 23.14 -6.48 0.00
CA ALA A 376 22.04 -6.72 0.93
C ALA A 376 20.96 -7.61 0.28
N CYS A 377 20.44 -8.57 1.04
CA CYS A 377 19.31 -9.44 0.67
C CYS A 377 18.36 -9.56 1.88
N LEU A 378 17.14 -9.05 1.74
CA LEU A 378 16.13 -8.97 2.79
C LEU A 378 14.83 -9.64 2.34
N TYR A 379 14.17 -10.33 3.26
CA TYR A 379 12.87 -10.98 3.07
C TYR A 379 12.02 -10.81 4.34
N GLY A 380 10.73 -10.51 4.17
CA GLY A 380 9.81 -10.19 5.26
C GLY A 380 10.00 -8.76 5.76
N ASP A 381 11.02 -8.53 6.60
CA ASP A 381 11.34 -7.18 7.06
C ASP A 381 12.32 -6.50 6.10
N THR A 382 11.79 -5.60 5.27
CA THR A 382 12.53 -4.86 4.24
C THR A 382 12.58 -3.35 4.49
N VAL A 383 12.15 -2.89 5.67
CA VAL A 383 11.97 -1.47 6.00
C VAL A 383 13.25 -0.67 5.75
N ASP A 384 14.40 -1.24 6.11
CA ASP A 384 15.71 -0.61 5.99
C ASP A 384 16.39 -0.76 4.62
N GLY A 385 15.75 -1.42 3.64
CA GLY A 385 16.35 -1.71 2.34
C GLY A 385 16.90 -0.47 1.62
N SER A 386 16.16 0.64 1.67
CA SER A 386 16.59 1.92 1.08
C SER A 386 17.83 2.51 1.77
N TRP A 387 17.96 2.30 3.08
CA TRP A 387 19.11 2.79 3.84
C TRP A 387 20.37 1.97 3.53
N TYR A 388 20.25 0.64 3.47
CA TYR A 388 21.33 -0.23 3.00
C TYR A 388 21.75 0.11 1.57
N PHE A 389 20.80 0.38 0.67
CA PHE A 389 21.12 0.81 -0.69
C PHE A 389 21.92 2.11 -0.73
N LYS A 390 21.58 3.07 0.14
CA LYS A 390 22.32 4.32 0.27
C LYS A 390 23.75 4.07 0.74
N LEU A 391 23.96 3.26 1.79
CA LEU A 391 25.30 2.92 2.27
C LEU A 391 26.17 2.28 1.18
N LEU A 392 25.57 1.38 0.39
CA LEU A 392 26.22 0.71 -0.73
C LEU A 392 26.61 1.70 -1.83
N ARG A 393 25.71 2.61 -2.20
CA ARG A 393 25.97 3.66 -3.20
C ARG A 393 27.04 4.64 -2.75
N ASP A 394 26.99 5.06 -1.49
CA ASP A 394 27.90 6.07 -0.93
C ASP A 394 29.29 5.46 -0.67
N GLY A 395 29.41 4.13 -0.61
CA GLY A 395 30.67 3.43 -0.33
C GLY A 395 31.27 3.82 1.02
N ARG A 396 30.42 4.23 1.97
CA ARG A 396 30.79 4.66 3.33
C ARG A 396 31.32 3.46 4.10
N SER A 397 32.35 3.68 4.91
CA SER A 397 32.74 2.68 5.91
C SER A 397 31.59 2.46 6.91
N VAL A 398 31.38 1.21 7.33
CA VAL A 398 30.36 0.78 8.29
C VAL A 398 30.98 0.29 9.60
N SER A 399 32.31 0.43 9.78
CA SER A 399 33.02 -0.06 10.96
C SER A 399 32.51 0.55 12.26
N ASP A 400 32.08 1.82 12.23
CA ASP A 400 31.56 2.57 13.37
C ASP A 400 30.13 2.18 13.79
N ILE A 401 29.40 1.55 12.88
CA ILE A 401 27.98 1.17 13.07
C ILE A 401 27.77 -0.33 13.02
N ARG A 402 28.85 -1.13 12.92
CA ARG A 402 28.80 -2.56 12.59
C ARG A 402 27.89 -3.36 13.52
N ASP A 403 27.98 -3.14 14.83
CA ASP A 403 27.20 -3.89 15.84
C ASP A 403 25.70 -3.59 15.79
N LYS A 404 25.33 -2.45 15.18
CA LYS A 404 23.96 -1.95 15.06
C LYS A 404 23.42 -2.06 13.64
N LEU A 405 24.30 -2.30 12.67
CA LEU A 405 24.04 -2.28 11.22
C LEU A 405 22.88 -3.21 10.85
N MET A 406 22.80 -4.40 11.44
CA MET A 406 21.74 -5.38 11.17
C MET A 406 20.33 -4.91 11.55
N PHE A 407 20.24 -4.02 12.54
CA PHE A 407 18.97 -3.55 13.12
C PHE A 407 18.45 -2.27 12.47
N GLY A 408 19.09 -1.81 11.39
CA GLY A 408 18.61 -0.66 10.64
C GLY A 408 19.02 0.70 11.20
N GLU A 409 18.66 1.75 10.45
CA GLU A 409 19.10 3.13 10.69
C GLU A 409 18.67 3.67 12.07
N SER A 410 17.49 3.25 12.55
CA SER A 410 16.91 3.72 13.81
C SER A 410 17.68 3.31 15.06
N ASN A 411 18.63 2.38 14.96
CA ASN A 411 19.35 1.84 16.11
C ASN A 411 20.77 2.43 16.30
N ILE A 412 21.19 3.39 15.47
CA ILE A 412 22.61 3.74 15.31
C ILE A 412 23.14 4.83 16.26
N GLY A 413 22.30 5.61 16.95
CA GLY A 413 22.80 6.62 17.90
C GLY A 413 21.78 7.16 18.89
N GLU A 414 22.23 7.38 20.13
CA GLU A 414 21.54 8.14 21.18
C GLU A 414 21.38 9.59 20.75
N GLY A 415 20.13 10.01 20.56
CA GLY A 415 19.77 11.34 20.09
C GLY A 415 18.27 11.44 19.92
N GLY A 416 17.55 11.46 21.04
CA GLY A 416 16.18 11.97 21.11
C GLY A 416 15.09 10.96 20.76
N HIS A 417 14.28 10.67 21.77
CA HIS A 417 12.87 10.40 21.55
C HIS A 417 12.28 11.48 20.65
N GLU A 418 11.97 11.17 19.39
CA GLU A 418 10.97 11.88 18.61
C GLU A 418 10.69 11.10 17.32
N GLY A 419 9.46 10.60 17.19
CA GLY A 419 8.92 10.07 15.94
C GLY A 419 8.65 11.15 14.90
N HIS A 420 9.52 12.16 14.77
CA HIS A 420 9.40 13.24 13.81
C HIS A 420 10.61 13.35 12.87
N ASN A 421 10.28 13.13 11.59
CA ASN A 421 10.79 13.82 10.41
C ASN A 421 12.21 13.50 9.91
N LYS A 422 12.40 12.29 9.33
CA LYS A 422 13.57 11.99 8.46
C LYS A 422 13.78 13.04 7.37
N ALA A 423 12.72 13.71 6.89
CA ALA A 423 12.83 14.76 5.88
C ALA A 423 13.57 16.01 6.37
N ALA A 424 13.52 16.35 7.66
CA ALA A 424 14.14 17.56 8.20
C ALA A 424 15.67 17.50 8.18
N THR A 425 16.23 16.31 8.42
CA THR A 425 17.68 16.08 8.55
C THR A 425 18.37 15.69 7.23
N MET A 426 17.61 15.42 6.16
CA MET A 426 18.17 15.10 4.84
C MET A 426 18.78 16.32 4.14
N PRO A 427 19.94 16.22 3.49
CA PRO A 427 20.45 17.27 2.61
C PRO A 427 19.64 17.35 1.30
N ASP A 428 19.65 18.50 0.62
CA ASP A 428 18.83 18.74 -0.58
C ASP A 428 19.25 17.90 -1.80
N ASP A 429 20.49 17.43 -1.84
CA ASP A 429 20.97 16.49 -2.86
C ASP A 429 20.62 15.03 -2.54
N ALA A 430 20.10 14.73 -1.35
CA ALA A 430 19.73 13.37 -0.98
C ALA A 430 18.61 12.83 -1.87
N GLU A 431 18.84 11.66 -2.44
CA GLU A 431 17.86 10.98 -3.27
C GLU A 431 16.69 10.45 -2.43
N VAL A 432 15.47 10.75 -2.87
CA VAL A 432 14.21 10.38 -2.21
C VAL A 432 13.50 9.30 -3.00
N CYS A 433 13.38 9.49 -4.32
CA CYS A 433 12.80 8.51 -5.22
C CYS A 433 13.91 7.90 -6.07
N GLY A 434 14.41 6.73 -5.68
CA GLY A 434 15.43 6.01 -6.48
C GLY A 434 14.94 5.63 -7.88
N CYS A 435 13.66 5.25 -8.01
CA CYS A 435 13.06 4.90 -9.31
C CYS A 435 13.06 6.07 -10.31
N ASN A 436 12.97 7.33 -9.85
CA ASN A 436 12.95 8.52 -10.70
C ASN A 436 14.21 9.41 -10.55
N GLY A 437 15.17 9.00 -9.72
CA GLY A 437 16.31 9.79 -9.26
C GLY A 437 15.90 11.20 -8.83
N VAL A 438 14.83 11.32 -8.03
CA VAL A 438 14.32 12.62 -7.56
C VAL A 438 14.91 12.88 -6.18
N THR A 439 15.59 14.02 -6.03
CA THR A 439 16.21 14.45 -4.77
C THR A 439 15.21 15.21 -3.89
N LYS A 440 15.53 15.32 -2.59
CA LYS A 440 14.78 16.17 -1.65
C LYS A 440 14.68 17.58 -2.19
N GLY A 441 15.77 18.19 -2.62
CA GLY A 441 15.82 19.53 -3.19
C GLY A 441 14.93 19.70 -4.42
N THR A 442 14.82 18.67 -5.27
CA THR A 442 13.90 18.70 -6.43
C THR A 442 12.44 18.74 -5.98
N ILE A 443 12.08 17.95 -4.97
CA ILE A 443 10.73 17.93 -4.38
C ILE A 443 10.47 19.25 -3.66
N CYS A 444 11.41 19.70 -2.83
CA CYS A 444 11.35 20.97 -2.11
C CYS A 444 11.14 22.16 -3.05
N LYS A 445 11.93 22.23 -4.12
CA LYS A 445 11.87 23.27 -5.13
C LYS A 445 10.53 23.25 -5.86
N ALA A 446 10.07 22.08 -6.29
CA ALA A 446 8.78 21.93 -6.94
C ALA A 446 7.63 22.38 -6.03
N ILE A 447 7.66 21.99 -4.75
CA ILE A 447 6.70 22.42 -3.73
C ILE A 447 6.68 23.94 -3.59
N LYS A 448 7.84 24.57 -3.42
CA LYS A 448 7.96 26.02 -3.20
C LYS A 448 7.59 26.84 -4.43
N GLU A 449 8.09 26.46 -5.61
CA GLU A 449 7.90 27.24 -6.84
C GLU A 449 6.51 27.07 -7.46
N LYS A 450 5.92 25.87 -7.33
CA LYS A 450 4.63 25.55 -7.94
C LYS A 450 3.48 25.52 -6.94
N GLY A 451 3.76 25.79 -5.66
CA GLY A 451 2.76 25.72 -4.59
C GLY A 451 2.11 24.34 -4.51
N LEU A 452 2.91 23.27 -4.48
CA LEU A 452 2.38 21.91 -4.41
C LEU A 452 2.10 21.56 -2.96
N PHE A 453 0.90 21.05 -2.68
CA PHE A 453 0.49 20.75 -1.33
C PHE A 453 0.21 19.26 -1.13
N THR A 454 -0.11 18.53 -2.19
CA THR A 454 -0.58 17.15 -2.14
C THR A 454 0.44 16.15 -2.70
N LEU A 455 0.38 14.89 -2.24
CA LEU A 455 1.24 13.83 -2.76
C LEU A 455 1.02 13.60 -4.27
N ASP A 456 -0.23 13.69 -4.74
CA ASP A 456 -0.55 13.50 -6.15
C ASP A 456 -0.04 14.65 -7.02
N GLU A 457 -0.04 15.88 -6.51
CA GLU A 457 0.63 17.01 -7.17
C GLU A 457 2.14 16.82 -7.20
N VAL A 458 2.77 16.37 -6.09
CA VAL A 458 4.20 16.04 -6.09
C VAL A 458 4.49 14.91 -7.07
N ARG A 459 3.66 13.86 -7.15
CA ARG A 459 3.75 12.80 -8.17
C ARG A 459 3.64 13.36 -9.58
N LYS A 460 2.63 14.20 -9.83
CA LYS A 460 2.38 14.81 -11.15
C LYS A 460 3.55 15.68 -11.61
N HIS A 461 4.11 16.48 -10.71
CA HIS A 461 5.09 17.51 -11.04
C HIS A 461 6.55 17.09 -10.85
N THR A 462 6.84 16.11 -9.99
CA THR A 462 8.21 15.62 -9.73
C THR A 462 8.43 14.18 -10.18
N LYS A 463 7.34 13.43 -10.41
CA LYS A 463 7.33 11.97 -10.63
C LYS A 463 7.82 11.14 -9.44
N ALA A 464 8.19 11.75 -8.30
CA ALA A 464 8.47 11.01 -7.08
C ALA A 464 7.21 10.21 -6.65
N SER A 465 7.39 9.00 -6.11
CA SER A 465 6.31 8.05 -5.76
C SER A 465 5.49 7.49 -6.94
N ALA A 466 5.54 8.07 -8.14
CA ALA A 466 4.67 7.70 -9.27
C ALA A 466 5.02 6.38 -10.00
N SER A 467 6.23 5.82 -9.81
CA SER A 467 6.66 4.62 -10.55
C SER A 467 6.52 3.32 -9.78
N CYS A 468 7.14 3.23 -8.61
CA CYS A 468 7.25 2.01 -7.82
C CYS A 468 6.68 2.14 -6.40
N GLY A 469 6.15 3.32 -6.03
CA GLY A 469 5.50 3.59 -4.74
C GLY A 469 6.39 3.57 -3.49
N SER A 470 7.60 3.03 -3.54
CA SER A 470 8.45 2.77 -2.36
C SER A 470 8.87 3.99 -1.55
N CYS A 471 8.96 5.16 -2.18
CA CYS A 471 9.33 6.41 -1.54
C CYS A 471 8.13 7.22 -1.08
N THR A 472 6.90 6.71 -1.22
CA THR A 472 5.66 7.46 -0.91
C THR A 472 5.69 8.08 0.48
N GLY A 473 5.97 7.29 1.52
CA GLY A 473 6.03 7.80 2.89
C GLY A 473 7.11 8.87 3.11
N LEU A 474 8.24 8.78 2.40
CA LEU A 474 9.32 9.78 2.50
C LEU A 474 8.99 11.05 1.70
N VAL A 475 8.34 10.91 0.54
CA VAL A 475 7.83 12.03 -0.25
C VAL A 475 6.76 12.78 0.54
N GLU A 476 5.86 12.07 1.22
CA GLU A 476 4.88 12.66 2.14
C GLU A 476 5.57 13.43 3.27
N GLN A 477 6.61 12.86 3.90
CA GLN A 477 7.39 13.57 4.93
C GLN A 477 8.11 14.83 4.40
N ILE A 478 8.70 14.78 3.20
CA ILE A 478 9.37 15.94 2.59
C ILE A 478 8.36 17.00 2.18
N LEU A 479 7.21 16.57 1.68
CA LEU A 479 6.10 17.47 1.37
C LEU A 479 5.58 18.17 2.63
N MET A 480 5.39 17.42 3.72
CA MET A 480 5.07 17.95 5.05
C MET A 480 6.13 18.93 5.57
N PHE A 481 7.41 18.61 5.42
CA PHE A 481 8.51 19.46 5.88
C PHE A 481 8.65 20.74 5.05
N THR A 482 8.55 20.64 3.72
CA THR A 482 8.86 21.76 2.81
C THR A 482 7.70 22.72 2.66
N ALA A 483 6.47 22.21 2.59
CA ALA A 483 5.27 23.04 2.58
C ALA A 483 4.97 23.62 3.98
N GLY A 484 5.63 23.13 5.04
CA GLY A 484 5.40 23.57 6.42
C GLY A 484 3.97 23.28 6.88
N GLY A 485 3.45 24.12 7.77
CA GLY A 485 2.05 24.05 8.24
C GLY A 485 0.99 24.24 7.14
N ASP A 486 1.40 24.61 5.92
CA ASP A 486 0.55 24.68 4.72
C ASP A 486 0.52 23.36 3.92
N TYR A 487 1.14 22.29 4.41
CA TYR A 487 0.92 20.93 3.87
C TYR A 487 -0.56 20.59 3.83
N SER A 488 -1.15 20.69 2.64
CA SER A 488 -2.48 20.15 2.38
C SER A 488 -2.31 18.70 1.99
N ALA A 489 -2.47 17.77 2.95
CA ALA A 489 -3.01 16.46 2.58
C ALA A 489 -4.13 16.70 1.54
N THR A 490 -4.10 15.96 0.43
CA THR A 490 -4.97 16.14 -0.75
C THR A 490 -6.36 16.67 -0.39
N PRO A 491 -6.97 17.56 -1.20
CA PRO A 491 -7.05 19.03 -1.07
C PRO A 491 -7.45 19.54 0.34
N LYS A 492 -7.41 20.88 0.58
CA LYS A 492 -7.79 21.54 1.85
C LYS A 492 -9.18 21.15 2.37
N THR A 493 -10.00 20.53 1.53
CA THR A 493 -11.12 19.67 1.93
C THR A 493 -11.16 18.43 1.04
N LYS A 494 -10.51 17.34 1.44
CA LYS A 494 -10.85 16.02 0.89
C LYS A 494 -12.32 15.78 1.17
N ALA A 495 -13.13 15.75 0.12
CA ALA A 495 -14.52 15.38 0.23
C ALA A 495 -14.65 14.06 0.99
N MET A 496 -15.65 13.93 1.87
CA MET A 496 -15.84 12.70 2.63
C MET A 496 -16.04 11.47 1.72
N CYS A 497 -16.63 11.68 0.54
CA CYS A 497 -16.83 10.70 -0.52
C CYS A 497 -17.30 11.42 -1.81
N GLY A 498 -17.52 10.69 -2.91
CA GLY A 498 -18.01 11.26 -4.18
C GLY A 498 -19.42 11.88 -4.15
N CYS A 499 -20.17 11.75 -3.05
CA CYS A 499 -21.50 12.33 -2.91
C CYS A 499 -21.50 13.83 -2.58
N THR A 500 -20.34 14.42 -2.27
CA THR A 500 -20.21 15.81 -1.81
C THR A 500 -18.86 16.37 -2.20
N ASP A 501 -18.70 17.69 -2.19
CA ASP A 501 -17.39 18.35 -2.25
C ASP A 501 -16.88 18.73 -0.86
N HIS A 502 -17.70 18.55 0.18
CA HIS A 502 -17.38 18.95 1.55
C HIS A 502 -16.57 17.89 2.29
N GLY A 503 -15.52 18.32 2.98
CA GLY A 503 -14.75 17.49 3.90
C GLY A 503 -15.40 17.34 5.28
N HIS A 504 -14.86 16.45 6.11
CA HIS A 504 -15.41 16.18 7.44
C HIS A 504 -15.54 17.43 8.33
N HIS A 505 -14.59 18.36 8.25
CA HIS A 505 -14.59 19.59 9.04
C HIS A 505 -15.76 20.51 8.68
N ALA A 506 -15.90 20.85 7.39
CA ALA A 506 -16.98 21.71 6.90
C ALA A 506 -18.38 21.16 7.24
N VAL A 507 -18.55 19.83 7.15
CA VAL A 507 -19.81 19.18 7.50
C VAL A 507 -20.13 19.30 8.99
N ARG A 508 -19.15 19.06 9.86
CA ARG A 508 -19.31 19.24 11.30
C ARG A 508 -19.63 20.68 11.68
N GLU A 509 -18.90 21.63 11.10
CA GLU A 509 -19.11 23.06 11.33
C GLU A 509 -20.52 23.47 10.92
N ALA A 510 -20.98 23.05 9.73
CA ALA A 510 -22.33 23.36 9.26
C ALA A 510 -23.43 22.78 10.17
N ILE A 511 -23.25 21.54 10.67
CA ILE A 511 -24.18 20.89 11.61
C ILE A 511 -24.33 21.73 12.89
N VAL A 512 -23.22 22.24 13.43
CA VAL A 512 -23.23 23.01 14.68
C VAL A 512 -23.72 24.43 14.43
N ALA A 513 -23.17 25.13 13.43
CA ALA A 513 -23.47 26.53 13.15
C ALA A 513 -24.93 26.76 12.76
N ASN A 514 -25.57 25.79 12.08
CA ASN A 514 -26.94 25.91 11.58
C ASN A 514 -27.94 25.03 12.35
N LYS A 515 -27.52 24.40 13.46
CA LYS A 515 -28.33 23.49 14.27
C LYS A 515 -29.13 22.47 13.42
N LEU A 516 -28.41 21.70 12.61
CA LEU A 516 -29.01 20.63 11.78
C LEU A 516 -29.20 19.37 12.65
N LEU A 517 -30.35 18.71 12.56
CA LEU A 517 -30.74 17.61 13.47
C LEU A 517 -30.96 16.28 12.76
N THR A 518 -31.07 16.27 11.43
CA THR A 518 -31.31 15.05 10.63
C THR A 518 -30.35 14.94 9.44
N ILE A 519 -30.11 13.71 8.96
CA ILE A 519 -29.26 13.47 7.78
C ILE A 519 -29.80 14.21 6.55
N GLY A 520 -31.13 14.23 6.39
CA GLY A 520 -31.79 14.91 5.27
C GLY A 520 -31.55 16.42 5.28
N GLU A 521 -31.63 17.07 6.44
CA GLU A 521 -31.32 18.50 6.59
C GLU A 521 -29.86 18.78 6.24
N VAL A 522 -28.91 17.95 6.70
CA VAL A 522 -27.49 18.12 6.37
C VAL A 522 -27.24 17.99 4.87
N MET A 523 -27.78 16.94 4.24
CA MET A 523 -27.61 16.70 2.81
C MET A 523 -28.27 17.80 1.97
N HIS A 524 -29.43 18.30 2.37
CA HIS A 524 -30.11 19.40 1.69
C HIS A 524 -29.33 20.72 1.84
N PHE A 525 -28.96 21.08 3.07
CA PHE A 525 -28.27 22.33 3.39
C PHE A 525 -26.89 22.43 2.71
N LEU A 526 -26.16 21.32 2.63
CA LEU A 526 -24.84 21.25 2.01
C LEU A 526 -24.85 20.83 0.54
N GLU A 527 -26.04 20.79 -0.09
CA GLU A 527 -26.23 20.50 -1.51
C GLU A 527 -25.56 19.18 -1.96
N TRP A 528 -25.86 18.08 -1.25
CA TRP A 528 -25.33 16.76 -1.59
C TRP A 528 -25.67 16.36 -3.02
N LYS A 529 -24.68 15.87 -3.78
CA LYS A 529 -24.84 15.44 -5.18
C LYS A 529 -25.76 14.23 -5.34
N THR A 530 -25.82 13.39 -4.30
CA THR A 530 -26.68 12.19 -4.26
C THR A 530 -27.70 12.34 -3.13
N PRO A 531 -29.02 12.34 -3.41
CA PRO A 531 -30.06 12.57 -2.41
C PRO A 531 -30.05 11.56 -1.24
N ASN A 532 -29.60 10.33 -1.48
CA ASN A 532 -29.57 9.27 -0.47
C ASN A 532 -28.19 9.08 0.19
N GLY A 533 -27.15 9.80 -0.25
CA GLY A 533 -25.77 9.54 0.15
C GLY A 533 -25.28 8.12 -0.18
N CYS A 534 -24.15 7.72 0.41
CA CYS A 534 -23.55 6.40 0.26
C CYS A 534 -23.13 5.80 1.62
N ALA A 535 -22.58 4.58 1.58
CA ALA A 535 -22.08 3.86 2.75
C ALA A 535 -20.92 4.56 3.49
N SER A 536 -20.32 5.61 2.91
CA SER A 536 -19.25 6.39 3.55
C SER A 536 -19.79 7.62 4.27
N CYS A 537 -20.62 8.45 3.62
CA CYS A 537 -21.09 9.70 4.21
C CYS A 537 -22.26 9.53 5.19
N ARG A 538 -23.16 8.57 4.95
CA ARG A 538 -24.33 8.37 5.81
C ARG A 538 -23.95 8.05 7.26
N PRO A 539 -23.06 7.08 7.55
CA PRO A 539 -22.64 6.80 8.92
C PRO A 539 -21.92 7.98 9.57
N ALA A 540 -21.10 8.71 8.80
CA ALA A 540 -20.36 9.87 9.29
C ALA A 540 -21.30 11.01 9.69
N ILE A 541 -22.26 11.37 8.84
CA ILE A 541 -23.26 12.41 9.14
C ILE A 541 -24.10 12.00 10.35
N ASN A 542 -24.58 10.75 10.39
CA ASN A 542 -25.35 10.24 11.52
C ASN A 542 -24.56 10.39 12.84
N TYR A 543 -23.28 9.98 12.84
CA TYR A 543 -22.40 10.13 14.00
C TYR A 543 -22.20 11.60 14.40
N TYR A 544 -21.95 12.50 13.43
CA TYR A 544 -21.75 13.93 13.71
C TYR A 544 -22.98 14.59 14.30
N LEU A 545 -24.17 14.22 13.85
CA LEU A 545 -25.43 14.70 14.41
C LEU A 545 -25.58 14.25 15.87
N ILE A 546 -25.53 12.94 16.14
CA ILE A 546 -25.76 12.40 17.49
C ILE A 546 -24.66 12.78 18.49
N SER A 547 -23.43 13.04 18.03
CA SER A 547 -22.34 13.50 18.92
C SER A 547 -22.37 15.00 19.19
N SER A 548 -22.92 15.81 18.27
CA SER A 548 -23.01 17.27 18.44
C SER A 548 -24.27 17.69 19.20
N TRP A 549 -25.39 17.03 18.92
CA TRP A 549 -26.71 17.34 19.48
C TRP A 549 -27.33 16.12 20.17
N PRO A 550 -26.70 15.60 21.24
CA PRO A 550 -27.26 14.47 21.97
C PRO A 550 -28.67 14.79 22.48
N LYS A 551 -29.57 13.81 22.44
CA LYS A 551 -31.01 13.91 22.80
C LYS A 551 -31.89 14.75 21.85
N GLU A 552 -31.30 15.58 20.97
CA GLU A 552 -32.04 16.38 19.98
C GLU A 552 -31.94 15.83 18.55
N ALA A 553 -30.76 15.35 18.14
CA ALA A 553 -30.55 14.76 16.81
C ALA A 553 -31.34 13.46 16.64
N LYS A 554 -31.88 13.25 15.44
CA LYS A 554 -32.60 12.01 15.10
C LYS A 554 -31.61 10.98 14.56
N ASP A 555 -31.33 9.94 15.36
CA ASP A 555 -30.54 8.78 14.92
C ASP A 555 -31.23 8.07 13.74
N ASP A 556 -30.43 7.65 12.76
CA ASP A 556 -30.85 6.81 11.65
C ASP A 556 -30.19 5.42 11.74
N PRO A 557 -30.92 4.41 12.26
CA PRO A 557 -30.41 3.05 12.40
C PRO A 557 -29.90 2.42 11.09
N GLN A 558 -30.43 2.84 9.93
CA GLN A 558 -29.97 2.32 8.64
C GLN A 558 -28.60 2.85 8.23
N SER A 559 -28.21 4.01 8.77
CA SER A 559 -26.90 4.62 8.55
C SER A 559 -25.82 4.04 9.45
N ARG A 560 -26.16 3.21 10.43
CA ARG A 560 -25.19 2.46 11.24
C ARG A 560 -24.72 1.22 10.49
N TYR A 561 -23.47 0.81 10.71
CA TYR A 561 -22.97 -0.46 10.16
C TYR A 561 -23.81 -1.63 10.71
N ILE A 562 -23.88 -2.73 9.95
CA ILE A 562 -24.63 -3.93 10.37
C ILE A 562 -24.25 -4.39 11.78
N ASN A 563 -22.96 -4.36 12.10
CA ASN A 563 -22.45 -4.77 13.41
C ASN A 563 -22.90 -3.86 14.56
N GLU A 564 -23.24 -2.61 14.26
CA GLU A 564 -23.71 -1.63 15.25
C GLU A 564 -25.21 -1.79 15.48
N ARG A 565 -26.01 -1.82 14.41
CA ARG A 565 -27.48 -1.92 14.53
C ARG A 565 -28.00 -3.31 14.89
N SER A 566 -27.19 -4.35 14.67
CA SER A 566 -27.49 -5.72 15.13
C SER A 566 -26.86 -6.05 16.48
N HIS A 567 -26.05 -5.14 17.04
CA HIS A 567 -25.30 -5.33 18.30
C HIS A 567 -24.51 -6.65 18.39
N ALA A 568 -24.13 -7.20 17.23
CA ALA A 568 -23.48 -8.48 17.02
C ALA A 568 -22.68 -8.42 15.72
N ASN A 569 -21.63 -9.22 15.57
CA ASN A 569 -20.73 -9.10 14.42
C ASN A 569 -21.00 -10.14 13.35
N ILE A 570 -21.27 -9.71 12.12
CA ILE A 570 -21.42 -10.62 10.98
C ILE A 570 -20.10 -11.36 10.68
N GLN A 571 -20.19 -12.67 10.48
CA GLN A 571 -19.10 -13.60 10.21
C GLN A 571 -19.01 -13.93 8.72
N LYS A 572 -17.93 -14.61 8.32
CA LYS A 572 -17.65 -14.93 6.90
C LYS A 572 -18.74 -15.77 6.23
N ASP A 573 -19.41 -16.62 7.00
CA ASP A 573 -20.49 -17.51 6.55
C ASP A 573 -21.89 -16.86 6.65
N GLY A 574 -21.97 -15.57 6.99
CA GLY A 574 -23.23 -14.84 7.17
C GLY A 574 -23.89 -15.03 8.53
N THR A 575 -23.32 -15.86 9.42
CA THR A 575 -23.76 -15.94 10.82
C THR A 575 -23.27 -14.73 11.62
N TYR A 576 -23.63 -14.64 12.90
CA TYR A 576 -23.26 -13.57 13.80
C TYR A 576 -22.41 -14.09 14.96
N SER A 577 -21.64 -13.18 15.56
CA SER A 577 -21.05 -13.41 16.87
C SER A 577 -21.59 -12.48 17.94
N VAL A 578 -21.88 -13.07 19.09
CA VAL A 578 -22.49 -12.45 20.26
C VAL A 578 -21.48 -12.43 21.38
N ILE A 579 -21.14 -11.24 21.85
CA ILE A 579 -20.19 -11.05 22.96
C ILE A 579 -20.94 -10.31 24.07
N PRO A 580 -21.42 -11.01 25.12
CA PRO A 580 -22.00 -10.35 26.28
C PRO A 580 -20.95 -9.51 27.00
N ARG A 581 -21.40 -8.46 27.69
CA ARG A 581 -20.53 -7.61 28.48
C ARG A 581 -20.19 -8.27 29.81
N MET A 582 -18.89 -8.28 30.12
CA MET A 582 -18.31 -8.75 31.37
C MET A 582 -17.51 -7.58 31.94
N TRP A 583 -18.06 -6.91 32.96
CA TRP A 583 -17.52 -5.64 33.46
C TRP A 583 -16.14 -5.85 34.06
N GLY A 584 -15.13 -5.18 33.50
CA GLY A 584 -13.74 -5.37 33.91
C GLY A 584 -13.21 -6.80 33.74
N GLY A 585 -13.86 -7.61 32.88
CA GLY A 585 -13.50 -9.00 32.62
C GLY A 585 -14.01 -10.02 33.63
N GLU A 586 -14.87 -9.61 34.57
CA GLU A 586 -15.47 -10.49 35.56
C GLU A 586 -16.80 -11.10 35.13
N THR A 587 -17.11 -12.27 35.70
CA THR A 587 -18.42 -12.92 35.56
C THR A 587 -18.74 -13.77 36.79
N THR A 588 -20.00 -14.19 36.89
CA THR A 588 -20.51 -15.05 37.96
C THR A 588 -20.84 -16.45 37.44
N ALA A 589 -20.98 -17.42 38.36
CA ALA A 589 -21.38 -18.77 38.01
C ALA A 589 -22.79 -18.83 37.35
N SER A 590 -23.70 -17.92 37.72
CA SER A 590 -25.03 -17.83 37.10
C SER A 590 -24.96 -17.30 35.66
N GLU A 591 -24.15 -16.28 35.40
CA GLU A 591 -23.90 -15.79 34.03
C GLU A 591 -23.23 -16.85 33.15
N LEU A 592 -22.21 -17.53 33.67
CA LEU A 592 -21.56 -18.63 32.95
C LEU A 592 -22.54 -19.76 32.62
N ARG A 593 -23.44 -20.11 33.55
CA ARG A 593 -24.52 -21.07 33.28
C ARG A 593 -25.46 -20.60 32.18
N ARG A 594 -25.93 -19.35 32.23
CA ARG A 594 -26.77 -18.79 31.14
C ARG A 594 -26.08 -18.82 29.78
N ILE A 595 -24.79 -18.48 29.73
CA ILE A 595 -24.00 -18.56 28.50
C ILE A 595 -23.95 -20.01 27.98
N ALA A 596 -23.69 -20.98 28.86
CA ALA A 596 -23.68 -22.40 28.49
C ALA A 596 -25.05 -22.89 28.00
N ASP A 597 -26.12 -22.55 28.72
CA ASP A 597 -27.50 -22.92 28.36
C ASP A 597 -27.89 -22.36 26.98
N VAL A 598 -27.49 -21.12 26.66
CA VAL A 598 -27.68 -20.50 25.34
C VAL A 598 -26.88 -21.22 24.26
N VAL A 599 -25.61 -21.55 24.52
CA VAL A 599 -24.77 -22.29 23.58
C VAL A 599 -25.41 -23.63 23.21
N ASP A 600 -25.91 -24.38 24.20
CA ASP A 600 -26.56 -25.67 23.99
C ASP A 600 -27.90 -25.51 23.27
N LYS A 601 -28.75 -24.57 23.72
CA LYS A 601 -30.09 -24.32 23.15
C LYS A 601 -30.05 -23.96 21.67
N TYR A 602 -29.13 -23.08 21.28
CA TYR A 602 -29.01 -22.59 19.90
C TYR A 602 -27.94 -23.33 19.08
N LYS A 603 -27.30 -24.35 19.66
CA LYS A 603 -26.24 -25.15 19.04
C LYS A 603 -25.12 -24.29 18.47
N ILE A 604 -24.66 -23.30 19.26
CA ILE A 604 -23.62 -22.37 18.85
C ILE A 604 -22.29 -23.14 18.73
N PRO A 605 -21.65 -23.18 17.55
CA PRO A 605 -20.57 -24.11 17.27
C PRO A 605 -19.25 -23.75 17.95
N THR A 606 -19.03 -22.50 18.36
CA THR A 606 -17.75 -22.08 18.93
C THR A 606 -17.91 -21.03 20.01
N VAL A 607 -17.27 -21.28 21.16
CA VAL A 607 -17.18 -20.39 22.31
C VAL A 607 -15.70 -20.03 22.52
N LYS A 608 -15.36 -18.74 22.43
CA LYS A 608 -13.97 -18.27 22.45
C LYS A 608 -13.73 -17.20 23.49
N VAL A 609 -12.64 -17.31 24.26
CA VAL A 609 -12.18 -16.22 25.12
C VAL A 609 -11.37 -15.22 24.28
N THR A 610 -11.73 -13.94 24.38
CA THR A 610 -11.12 -12.85 23.61
C THR A 610 -10.03 -12.14 24.41
N GLY A 611 -9.12 -11.47 23.69
CA GLY A 611 -8.08 -10.64 24.32
C GLY A 611 -8.60 -9.43 25.12
N GLY A 612 -9.91 -9.11 25.01
CA GLY A 612 -10.58 -8.10 25.82
C GLY A 612 -11.24 -8.66 27.09
N GLN A 613 -10.86 -9.88 27.51
CA GLN A 613 -11.39 -10.59 28.69
C GLN A 613 -12.90 -10.84 28.63
N ARG A 614 -13.36 -11.32 27.46
CA ARG A 614 -14.79 -11.65 27.25
C ARG A 614 -14.96 -12.96 26.51
N ILE A 615 -16.16 -13.53 26.61
CA ILE A 615 -16.58 -14.73 25.89
C ILE A 615 -17.28 -14.32 24.59
N ASP A 616 -16.89 -14.94 23.48
CA ASP A 616 -17.42 -14.73 22.13
C ASP A 616 -18.13 -15.99 21.64
N LEU A 617 -19.41 -15.85 21.32
CA LEU A 617 -20.29 -16.91 20.85
C LEU A 617 -20.39 -16.80 19.33
N LEU A 618 -19.66 -17.65 18.60
CA LEU A 618 -19.45 -17.57 17.16
C LEU A 618 -20.35 -18.59 16.44
N GLY A 619 -21.09 -18.13 15.43
CA GLY A 619 -21.98 -18.99 14.62
C GLY A 619 -23.46 -18.86 14.95
N VAL A 620 -23.87 -17.77 15.61
CA VAL A 620 -25.28 -17.49 15.91
C VAL A 620 -26.02 -17.17 14.62
N LYS A 621 -27.09 -17.90 14.31
CA LYS A 621 -27.91 -17.61 13.13
C LYS A 621 -28.63 -16.28 13.29
N LYS A 622 -28.87 -15.62 12.17
CA LYS A 622 -29.46 -14.28 12.13
C LYS A 622 -30.85 -14.24 12.77
N GLU A 623 -31.67 -15.25 12.47
CA GLU A 623 -33.03 -15.44 12.99
C GLU A 623 -33.07 -15.75 14.50
N ASP A 624 -31.99 -16.30 15.06
CA ASP A 624 -31.91 -16.66 16.48
C ASP A 624 -31.40 -15.50 17.34
N LEU A 625 -30.84 -14.45 16.72
CA LEU A 625 -30.05 -13.43 17.40
C LEU A 625 -30.83 -12.70 18.53
N VAL A 626 -32.10 -12.35 18.29
CA VAL A 626 -32.94 -11.68 19.29
C VAL A 626 -33.19 -12.60 20.49
N ASN A 627 -33.46 -13.88 20.25
CA ASN A 627 -33.73 -14.84 21.32
C ASN A 627 -32.46 -15.21 22.09
N VAL A 628 -31.30 -15.25 21.42
CA VAL A 628 -29.99 -15.41 22.05
C VAL A 628 -29.72 -14.26 23.05
N TRP A 629 -29.96 -13.01 22.65
CA TRP A 629 -29.80 -11.86 23.57
C TRP A 629 -30.80 -11.87 24.72
N LYS A 630 -32.03 -12.31 24.48
CA LYS A 630 -33.04 -12.46 25.53
C LYS A 630 -32.66 -13.52 26.56
N ASP A 631 -32.19 -14.67 26.10
CA ASP A 631 -31.86 -15.80 26.97
C ASP A 631 -30.53 -15.61 27.72
N ILE A 632 -29.52 -14.97 27.10
CA ILE A 632 -28.26 -14.69 27.78
C ILE A 632 -28.46 -13.68 28.92
N GLY A 633 -29.39 -12.74 28.75
CA GLY A 633 -29.78 -11.78 29.79
C GLY A 633 -28.59 -10.97 30.30
N MET A 634 -27.72 -10.54 29.39
CA MET A 634 -26.50 -9.77 29.64
C MET A 634 -26.37 -8.63 28.62
N PRO A 635 -25.86 -7.45 29.01
CA PRO A 635 -25.72 -6.31 28.10
C PRO A 635 -24.84 -6.64 26.89
N SER A 636 -25.09 -6.01 25.75
CA SER A 636 -24.19 -6.19 24.60
C SER A 636 -22.81 -5.65 24.90
N GLY A 637 -21.78 -6.42 24.55
CA GLY A 637 -20.39 -6.00 24.62
C GLY A 637 -20.00 -4.92 23.59
N HIS A 638 -20.90 -4.53 22.67
CA HIS A 638 -20.58 -3.62 21.55
C HIS A 638 -19.30 -4.03 20.81
N ALA A 639 -19.00 -5.33 20.84
CA ALA A 639 -17.89 -5.87 20.10
C ALA A 639 -18.18 -5.55 18.64
N TYR A 640 -17.25 -4.85 17.99
CA TYR A 640 -17.33 -4.45 16.58
C TYR A 640 -18.01 -3.11 16.25
N ALA A 641 -18.64 -2.44 17.22
CA ALA A 641 -19.12 -1.06 17.05
C ALA A 641 -17.96 -0.03 16.96
N LYS A 642 -18.22 1.15 16.39
CA LYS A 642 -17.41 2.36 16.60
C LYS A 642 -17.79 3.02 17.95
N ALA A 643 -17.45 2.31 19.02
CA ALA A 643 -17.75 2.68 20.41
C ALA A 643 -16.65 2.15 21.34
N LEU A 644 -16.81 2.34 22.65
CA LEU A 644 -16.00 1.67 23.67
C LEU A 644 -16.25 0.16 23.62
N ARG A 645 -15.23 -0.58 23.16
CA ARG A 645 -15.33 -2.04 22.98
C ARG A 645 -14.97 -2.83 24.23
N THR A 646 -13.99 -2.41 25.01
CA THR A 646 -13.51 -3.14 26.18
C THR A 646 -12.68 -2.23 27.07
N VAL A 647 -12.71 -2.51 28.37
CA VAL A 647 -11.74 -2.03 29.36
C VAL A 647 -11.05 -3.27 29.92
N LYS A 648 -9.83 -3.56 29.44
CA LYS A 648 -9.05 -4.72 29.89
C LYS A 648 -8.40 -4.42 31.23
N THR A 649 -8.51 -5.30 32.21
CA THR A 649 -7.93 -5.11 33.54
C THR A 649 -6.88 -6.17 33.84
N CYS A 650 -6.05 -5.93 34.84
CA CYS A 650 -5.41 -7.04 35.57
C CYS A 650 -6.12 -7.21 36.91
N VAL A 651 -5.76 -8.25 37.66
CA VAL A 651 -6.41 -8.56 38.95
C VAL A 651 -6.11 -7.57 40.09
N GLY A 652 -5.27 -6.55 39.84
CA GLY A 652 -5.07 -5.42 40.75
C GLY A 652 -4.47 -5.78 42.11
N SER A 653 -4.52 -4.82 43.05
CA SER A 653 -4.07 -4.98 44.44
C SER A 653 -4.94 -5.93 45.26
N GLU A 654 -6.14 -6.27 44.79
CA GLU A 654 -7.03 -7.22 45.46
C GLU A 654 -6.43 -8.65 45.47
N TRP A 655 -5.77 -9.05 44.37
CA TRP A 655 -5.25 -10.42 44.21
C TRP A 655 -3.77 -10.51 43.87
N CYS A 656 -3.22 -9.54 43.13
CA CYS A 656 -1.82 -9.60 42.70
C CYS A 656 -0.91 -9.09 43.80
N ARG A 657 0.10 -9.90 44.17
CA ARG A 657 1.17 -9.51 45.11
C ARG A 657 1.88 -8.19 44.75
N MET A 658 1.85 -7.80 43.47
CA MET A 658 2.51 -6.60 42.95
C MET A 658 1.55 -5.46 42.62
N GLY A 659 0.25 -5.66 42.81
CA GLY A 659 -0.75 -4.64 42.54
C GLY A 659 -0.64 -3.51 43.55
N THR A 660 -0.44 -2.29 43.06
CA THR A 660 -0.38 -1.07 43.89
C THR A 660 -1.75 -0.41 44.00
N GLN A 661 -2.60 -0.58 42.98
CA GLN A 661 -3.95 -0.05 42.93
C GLN A 661 -4.97 -1.11 42.50
N ASP A 662 -6.24 -0.89 42.85
CA ASP A 662 -7.35 -1.74 42.43
C ASP A 662 -7.75 -1.46 40.97
N SER A 663 -7.05 -2.11 40.04
CA SER A 663 -7.34 -1.96 38.61
C SER A 663 -8.66 -2.57 38.18
N THR A 664 -9.18 -3.56 38.92
CA THR A 664 -10.39 -4.26 38.54
C THR A 664 -11.59 -3.36 38.76
N GLN A 665 -11.70 -2.76 39.96
CA GLN A 665 -12.75 -1.80 40.26
C GLN A 665 -12.66 -0.55 39.37
N MET A 666 -11.46 0.02 39.21
CA MET A 666 -11.28 1.18 38.32
C MET A 666 -11.65 0.85 36.86
N GLY A 667 -11.36 -0.35 36.38
CA GLY A 667 -11.79 -0.81 35.07
C GLY A 667 -13.31 -0.92 34.93
N LYS A 668 -14.00 -1.44 35.95
CA LYS A 668 -15.48 -1.49 36.00
C LYS A 668 -16.08 -0.10 35.97
N ASP A 669 -15.51 0.84 36.74
CA ASP A 669 -16.02 2.20 36.84
C ASP A 669 -15.86 2.95 35.50
N LEU A 670 -14.69 2.86 34.86
CA LEU A 670 -14.46 3.41 33.52
C LEU A 670 -15.40 2.80 32.48
N GLU A 671 -15.59 1.48 32.51
CA GLU A 671 -16.47 0.82 31.57
C GLU A 671 -17.93 1.26 31.78
N LYS A 672 -18.45 1.24 33.01
CA LYS A 672 -19.81 1.69 33.34
C LYS A 672 -20.05 3.16 33.02
N ALA A 673 -19.04 4.00 33.18
CA ALA A 673 -19.15 5.42 32.86
C ALA A 673 -19.24 5.69 31.35
N MET A 674 -18.76 4.78 30.48
CA MET A 674 -18.57 5.07 29.05
C MET A 674 -19.03 3.97 28.09
N TRP A 675 -19.65 2.89 28.55
CA TRP A 675 -19.96 1.72 27.70
C TRP A 675 -20.94 1.97 26.55
N ARG A 676 -21.75 3.05 26.65
CA ARG A 676 -22.68 3.51 25.60
C ARG A 676 -22.07 4.57 24.68
N MET A 677 -20.80 4.92 24.87
CA MET A 677 -20.15 5.99 24.13
C MET A 677 -19.81 5.56 22.69
N TYR A 678 -20.59 6.04 21.73
CA TYR A 678 -20.18 6.07 20.33
C TYR A 678 -19.06 7.10 20.11
N ALA A 679 -18.09 6.70 19.29
CA ALA A 679 -16.88 7.45 19.01
C ALA A 679 -16.61 7.43 17.49
N PRO A 680 -15.72 8.30 16.98
CA PRO A 680 -15.43 8.34 15.55
C PRO A 680 -14.92 6.99 15.02
N HIS A 681 -14.22 6.22 15.85
CA HIS A 681 -13.84 4.84 15.58
C HIS A 681 -13.91 3.98 16.86
N LYS A 682 -13.65 2.66 16.74
CA LYS A 682 -13.45 1.75 17.89
C LYS A 682 -12.39 2.25 18.85
N VAL A 683 -12.71 2.24 20.14
CA VAL A 683 -11.78 2.57 21.23
C VAL A 683 -11.72 1.45 22.26
N LYS A 684 -10.54 1.27 22.85
CA LYS A 684 -10.30 0.30 23.93
C LYS A 684 -9.55 1.00 25.04
N PHE A 685 -9.90 0.70 26.28
CA PHE A 685 -9.12 1.09 27.44
C PHE A 685 -8.44 -0.12 28.07
N ALA A 686 -7.46 0.15 28.91
CA ALA A 686 -7.01 -0.83 29.87
C ALA A 686 -6.54 -0.19 31.17
N VAL A 687 -6.67 -0.95 32.25
CA VAL A 687 -6.27 -0.56 33.60
C VAL A 687 -5.33 -1.63 34.16
N SER A 688 -4.08 -1.27 34.36
CA SER A 688 -3.08 -2.11 35.03
C SER A 688 -2.89 -1.60 36.45
N GLY A 689 -2.93 -2.48 37.45
CA GLY A 689 -2.82 -2.08 38.86
C GLY A 689 -1.40 -1.79 39.32
N CYS A 690 -0.39 -1.92 38.45
CA CYS A 690 1.01 -1.60 38.73
C CYS A 690 1.79 -1.37 37.41
N PRO A 691 3.04 -0.84 37.46
CA PRO A 691 3.86 -0.57 36.28
C PRO A 691 4.25 -1.81 35.45
N ARG A 692 4.06 -3.03 35.96
CA ARG A 692 4.28 -4.27 35.18
C ARG A 692 3.31 -4.46 34.03
N ASN A 693 2.21 -3.70 34.04
CA ASN A 693 1.35 -3.48 32.88
C ASN A 693 0.70 -4.75 32.26
N CYS A 694 0.25 -5.70 33.08
CA CYS A 694 -0.35 -6.95 32.59
C CYS A 694 -1.61 -6.76 31.73
N ALA A 695 -2.28 -5.60 31.82
CA ALA A 695 -3.44 -5.28 30.98
C ALA A 695 -3.06 -4.65 29.62
N GLU A 696 -1.76 -4.48 29.34
CA GLU A 696 -1.24 -3.86 28.12
C GLU A 696 -1.76 -2.42 27.92
N ALA A 697 -1.86 -1.65 28.99
CA ALA A 697 -2.35 -0.26 28.96
C ALA A 697 -1.54 0.64 28.02
N GLY A 698 -0.27 0.30 27.79
CA GLY A 698 0.62 1.06 26.92
C GLY A 698 0.33 0.97 25.42
N ILE A 699 -0.68 0.19 24.99
CA ILE A 699 -1.06 0.07 23.56
C ILE A 699 -2.57 0.24 23.34
N LYS A 700 -3.29 0.78 24.33
CA LYS A 700 -4.72 1.06 24.24
C LYS A 700 -4.95 2.55 23.96
N ASP A 701 -6.13 2.87 23.45
CA ASP A 701 -6.51 4.25 23.11
C ASP A 701 -6.41 5.15 24.36
N VAL A 702 -6.79 4.62 25.54
CA VAL A 702 -6.47 5.17 26.86
C VAL A 702 -5.95 4.04 27.76
N GLY A 703 -4.80 4.25 28.37
CA GLY A 703 -4.18 3.32 29.32
C GLY A 703 -4.07 3.95 30.70
N ILE A 704 -4.52 3.24 31.73
CA ILE A 704 -4.37 3.64 33.13
C ILE A 704 -3.41 2.65 33.81
N ILE A 705 -2.37 3.17 34.46
CA ILE A 705 -1.36 2.37 35.14
C ILE A 705 -1.27 2.83 36.60
N GLY A 706 -1.54 1.93 37.54
CA GLY A 706 -1.39 2.16 38.96
C GLY A 706 0.07 2.32 39.36
N VAL A 707 0.32 3.25 40.27
CA VAL A 707 1.60 3.50 40.94
C VAL A 707 1.33 3.77 42.42
N ASP A 708 2.37 3.78 43.26
CA ASP A 708 2.19 4.04 44.70
C ASP A 708 1.61 5.43 44.97
N SER A 709 1.87 6.39 44.09
CA SER A 709 1.37 7.77 44.21
C SER A 709 -0.03 8.00 43.59
N GLY A 710 -0.72 6.94 43.15
CA GLY A 710 -2.01 7.03 42.45
C GLY A 710 -1.99 6.34 41.09
N TRP A 711 -2.23 7.09 40.02
CA TRP A 711 -2.42 6.59 38.66
C TRP A 711 -1.64 7.40 37.63
N GLU A 712 -1.19 6.74 36.59
CA GLU A 712 -0.70 7.35 35.36
C GLU A 712 -1.70 7.13 34.24
N MET A 713 -2.07 8.20 33.55
CA MET A 713 -2.90 8.15 32.36
C MET A 713 -2.02 8.30 31.12
N HIS A 714 -2.21 7.40 30.17
CA HIS A 714 -1.55 7.36 28.87
C HIS A 714 -2.61 7.39 27.76
N ILE A 715 -2.36 8.07 26.64
CA ILE A 715 -3.32 8.18 25.53
C ILE A 715 -2.67 7.93 24.18
N GLY A 716 -3.47 7.53 23.19
CA GLY A 716 -3.02 7.42 21.79
C GLY A 716 -2.36 6.11 21.41
N GLY A 717 -2.47 5.05 22.22
CA GLY A 717 -1.96 3.74 21.85
C GLY A 717 -2.80 3.03 20.80
N ASN A 718 -2.19 2.13 20.04
CA ASN A 718 -2.89 1.31 19.05
C ASN A 718 -2.27 -0.08 18.90
N GLY A 719 -2.86 -1.11 19.51
CA GLY A 719 -2.52 -2.52 19.25
C GLY A 719 -3.15 -3.08 17.96
N GLY A 720 -2.97 -2.42 16.82
CA GLY A 720 -3.56 -2.78 15.51
C GLY A 720 -2.52 -3.16 14.44
N ILE A 721 -2.84 -2.95 13.16
CA ILE A 721 -1.94 -3.23 12.01
C ILE A 721 -0.58 -2.55 12.18
N LYS A 722 -0.59 -1.29 12.61
CA LYS A 722 0.59 -0.57 13.06
C LYS A 722 0.51 -0.43 14.58
N THR A 723 1.42 -1.08 15.29
CA THR A 723 1.48 -0.98 16.75
C THR A 723 2.04 0.38 17.14
N GLU A 724 1.30 1.13 17.95
CA GLU A 724 1.73 2.43 18.48
C GLU A 724 1.64 2.41 19.99
N VAL A 725 2.68 2.93 20.64
CA VAL A 725 2.76 3.03 22.10
C VAL A 725 1.97 4.26 22.55
N ALA A 726 1.14 4.11 23.57
CA ALA A 726 0.43 5.22 24.20
C ALA A 726 1.43 6.16 24.87
N HIS A 727 1.17 7.46 24.78
CA HIS A 727 2.02 8.51 25.31
C HIS A 727 1.57 8.86 26.71
N PHE A 728 2.53 9.05 27.62
CA PHE A 728 2.24 9.57 28.96
C PHE A 728 1.51 10.92 28.86
N PHE A 729 0.37 11.02 29.53
CA PHE A 729 -0.48 12.20 29.52
C PHE A 729 -0.38 12.98 30.82
N THR A 730 -0.71 12.35 31.96
CA THR A 730 -0.65 12.98 33.29
C THR A 730 -0.67 11.96 34.42
N LYS A 731 -0.34 12.41 35.65
CA LYS A 731 -0.57 11.66 36.89
C LYS A 731 -1.84 12.12 37.58
N LEU A 732 -2.58 11.18 38.14
CA LEU A 732 -3.87 11.38 38.81
C LEU A 732 -3.83 10.71 40.18
N LYS A 733 -4.49 11.28 41.17
CA LYS A 733 -4.48 10.80 42.56
C LYS A 733 -5.67 9.92 42.89
N THR A 734 -6.86 10.25 42.37
CA THR A 734 -8.11 9.58 42.75
C THR A 734 -8.81 8.94 41.56
N ALA A 735 -9.74 8.03 41.83
CA ALA A 735 -10.54 7.38 40.78
C ALA A 735 -11.45 8.38 40.05
N GLU A 736 -11.96 9.39 40.76
CA GLU A 736 -12.78 10.47 40.19
C GLU A 736 -11.98 11.29 39.18
N GLU A 737 -10.70 11.57 39.47
CA GLU A 737 -9.80 12.22 38.53
C GLU A 737 -9.56 11.35 37.28
N VAL A 738 -9.39 10.03 37.44
CA VAL A 738 -9.26 9.10 36.30
C VAL A 738 -10.49 9.15 35.39
N LEU A 739 -11.70 9.17 35.97
CA LEU A 739 -12.96 9.29 35.23
C LEU A 739 -13.06 10.65 34.52
N GLU A 740 -12.81 11.76 35.22
CA GLU A 740 -12.90 13.12 34.68
C GLU A 740 -11.94 13.31 33.49
N TYR A 741 -10.67 12.96 33.66
CA TYR A 741 -9.66 13.20 32.62
C TYR A 741 -9.84 12.27 31.42
N THR A 742 -10.16 11.00 31.65
CA THR A 742 -10.48 10.06 30.57
C THR A 742 -11.71 10.52 29.80
N GLY A 743 -12.77 10.90 30.52
CA GLY A 743 -14.01 11.35 29.92
C GLY A 743 -13.86 12.64 29.12
N ALA A 744 -13.09 13.61 29.64
CA ALA A 744 -12.79 14.84 28.93
C ALA A 744 -11.99 14.60 27.64
N PHE A 745 -10.97 13.74 27.68
CA PHE A 745 -10.21 13.36 26.47
C PHE A 745 -11.11 12.70 25.44
N MET A 746 -11.94 11.77 25.88
CA MET A 746 -12.85 11.07 24.97
C MET A 746 -13.90 12.01 24.38
N GLN A 747 -14.43 12.97 25.15
CA GLN A 747 -15.36 13.96 24.61
C GLN A 747 -14.69 14.89 23.59
N LEU A 748 -13.47 15.35 23.87
CA LEU A 748 -12.72 16.18 22.92
C LEU A 748 -12.51 15.44 21.60
N TYR A 749 -12.10 14.16 21.68
CA TYR A 749 -11.98 13.30 20.51
C TYR A 749 -13.32 13.02 19.80
N ARG A 750 -14.43 12.89 20.55
CA ARG A 750 -15.78 12.77 19.95
C ARG A 750 -16.17 14.02 19.17
N GLU A 751 -15.75 15.20 19.60
CA GLU A 751 -16.10 16.47 18.95
C GLU A 751 -15.18 16.81 17.77
N GLU A 752 -13.93 16.40 17.81
CA GLU A 752 -12.93 16.83 16.83
C GLU A 752 -12.44 15.73 15.89
N GLY A 753 -12.62 14.46 16.27
CA GLY A 753 -12.24 13.31 15.47
C GLY A 753 -13.13 13.15 14.23
N TRP A 754 -12.50 12.85 13.10
CA TRP A 754 -13.22 12.48 11.89
C TRP A 754 -13.75 11.05 11.99
N TYR A 755 -14.93 10.79 11.44
CA TYR A 755 -15.49 9.44 11.44
C TYR A 755 -14.52 8.47 10.75
N LEU A 756 -14.28 7.33 11.40
CA LEU A 756 -13.26 6.33 11.12
C LEU A 756 -11.79 6.72 11.40
N GLU A 757 -11.52 7.90 11.93
CA GLU A 757 -10.19 8.27 12.45
C GLU A 757 -9.93 7.55 13.78
N ARG A 758 -8.72 7.02 14.01
CA ARG A 758 -8.31 6.46 15.32
C ARG A 758 -7.80 7.57 16.24
N THR A 759 -7.86 7.36 17.55
CA THR A 759 -7.29 8.30 18.56
C THR A 759 -5.84 8.66 18.27
N VAL A 760 -5.00 7.70 17.86
CA VAL A 760 -3.60 7.94 17.46
C VAL A 760 -3.49 8.85 16.22
N HIS A 761 -4.36 8.68 15.23
CA HIS A 761 -4.35 9.52 14.03
C HIS A 761 -4.88 10.93 14.33
N TYR A 762 -5.91 11.02 15.18
CA TYR A 762 -6.40 12.27 15.73
C TYR A 762 -5.29 13.03 16.46
N LEU A 763 -4.56 12.38 17.37
CA LEU A 763 -3.45 12.99 18.10
C LEU A 763 -2.31 13.43 17.17
N ASN A 764 -2.01 12.65 16.13
CA ASN A 764 -1.03 13.06 15.11
C ASN A 764 -1.49 14.29 14.33
N ARG A 765 -2.80 14.46 14.15
CA ARG A 765 -3.40 15.59 13.42
C ARG A 765 -3.48 16.86 14.27
N VAL A 766 -3.97 16.77 15.51
CA VAL A 766 -4.18 17.96 16.36
C VAL A 766 -2.95 18.29 17.22
N GLY A 767 -2.06 17.33 17.43
CA GLY A 767 -0.89 17.45 18.30
C GLY A 767 -1.21 17.19 19.77
N MET A 768 -0.25 16.57 20.46
CA MET A 768 -0.35 16.28 21.90
C MET A 768 -0.46 17.55 22.74
N ASP A 769 0.29 18.60 22.38
CA ASP A 769 0.30 19.86 23.12
C ASP A 769 -1.04 20.59 23.08
N TYR A 770 -1.75 20.50 21.94
CA TYR A 770 -3.11 20.99 21.84
C TYR A 770 -4.02 20.29 22.86
N VAL A 771 -4.00 18.96 22.90
CA VAL A 771 -4.83 18.18 23.83
C VAL A 771 -4.47 18.47 25.29
N LYS A 772 -3.17 18.60 25.61
CA LYS A 772 -2.72 19.01 26.95
C LYS A 772 -3.24 20.40 27.33
N LYS A 773 -3.19 21.36 26.40
CA LYS A 773 -3.72 22.71 26.62
C LYS A 773 -5.24 22.69 26.87
N GLN A 774 -5.99 21.88 26.13
CA GLN A 774 -7.46 21.81 26.30
C GLN A 774 -7.90 21.12 27.60
N ILE A 775 -7.09 20.20 28.13
CA ILE A 775 -7.51 19.31 29.23
C ILE A 775 -6.70 19.55 30.50
N LEU A 776 -5.37 19.59 30.44
CA LEU A 776 -4.50 19.74 31.61
C LEU A 776 -4.43 21.19 32.06
N GLU A 777 -4.25 22.11 31.12
CA GLU A 777 -4.07 23.55 31.41
C GLU A 777 -5.40 24.30 31.55
N ASN A 778 -6.50 23.73 31.05
CA ASN A 778 -7.83 24.34 31.11
C ASN A 778 -8.82 23.47 31.90
N ALA A 779 -8.85 23.67 33.21
CA ALA A 779 -9.70 22.90 34.12
C ALA A 779 -11.20 23.13 33.90
N GLU A 780 -11.61 24.35 33.55
CA GLU A 780 -13.03 24.66 33.26
C GLU A 780 -13.51 23.90 32.02
N LYS A 781 -12.72 23.95 30.94
CA LYS A 781 -13.03 23.22 29.71
C LYS A 781 -13.01 21.71 29.93
N ARG A 782 -12.04 21.17 30.67
CA ARG A 782 -12.00 19.74 31.03
C ARG A 782 -13.29 19.30 31.73
N LYS A 783 -13.72 20.03 32.75
CA LYS A 783 -14.97 19.73 33.49
C LYS A 783 -16.19 19.84 32.59
N ALA A 784 -16.24 20.85 31.72
CA ALA A 784 -17.34 21.02 30.76
C ALA A 784 -17.41 19.87 29.74
N LEU A 785 -16.27 19.42 29.20
CA LEU A 785 -16.17 18.27 28.32
C LEU A 785 -16.67 17.00 29.01
N TRP A 786 -16.25 16.75 30.26
CA TRP A 786 -16.71 15.60 31.01
C TRP A 786 -18.21 15.64 31.28
N ALA A 787 -18.74 16.77 31.75
CA ALA A 787 -20.17 16.96 31.98
C ALA A 787 -21.01 16.77 30.69
N LYS A 788 -20.50 17.22 29.54
CA LYS A 788 -21.16 17.04 28.24
C LYS A 788 -21.19 15.58 27.80
N LEU A 789 -20.12 14.82 28.06
CA LEU A 789 -20.12 13.38 27.83
C LEU A 789 -21.15 12.69 28.73
N GLN A 790 -21.17 13.01 30.03
CA GLN A 790 -22.15 12.45 30.96
C GLN A 790 -23.59 12.75 30.51
N PHE A 791 -23.89 13.99 30.14
CA PHE A 791 -25.19 14.37 29.59
C PHE A 791 -25.55 13.56 28.33
N SER A 792 -24.57 13.32 27.45
CA SER A 792 -24.76 12.55 26.22
C SER A 792 -25.02 11.06 26.45
N LEU A 793 -24.60 10.49 27.58
CA LEU A 793 -24.76 9.06 27.87
C LEU A 793 -25.90 8.78 28.84
N ASP A 794 -26.33 9.80 29.58
CA ASP A 794 -27.42 9.74 30.53
C ASP A 794 -28.75 9.37 29.85
N GLY A 795 -29.36 8.27 30.32
CA GLY A 795 -30.64 7.77 29.82
C GLY A 795 -30.59 7.04 28.46
N GLU A 796 -29.42 6.84 27.85
CA GLU A 796 -29.31 6.02 26.63
C GLU A 796 -29.80 4.58 26.92
N PRO A 797 -30.65 3.94 26.11
CA PRO A 797 -31.20 2.61 26.42
C PRO A 797 -30.21 1.47 26.12
N ASP A 798 -30.30 0.34 26.83
CA ASP A 798 -29.67 -0.92 26.37
C ASP A 798 -30.55 -1.58 25.31
N PRO A 799 -30.03 -1.92 24.12
CA PRO A 799 -30.82 -2.48 23.03
C PRO A 799 -31.49 -3.83 23.33
N TRP A 800 -31.07 -4.55 24.36
CA TRP A 800 -31.60 -5.87 24.71
C TRP A 800 -32.30 -5.93 26.06
N PHE A 801 -32.20 -4.89 26.90
CA PHE A 801 -33.00 -4.73 28.12
C PHE A 801 -34.10 -3.69 27.95
N ASP A 802 -33.80 -2.59 27.27
CA ASP A 802 -34.67 -1.44 27.03
C ASP A 802 -35.09 -1.43 25.54
N PHE A 803 -35.49 -2.60 25.03
CA PHE A 803 -35.65 -2.91 23.60
C PHE A 803 -36.53 -1.90 22.83
N GLU A 804 -37.65 -1.49 23.44
CA GLU A 804 -38.59 -0.51 22.87
C GLU A 804 -37.99 0.91 22.80
N GLU A 805 -37.30 1.33 23.85
CA GLU A 805 -36.65 2.65 23.93
C GLU A 805 -35.48 2.74 22.95
N ALA A 806 -34.75 1.64 22.76
CA ALA A 806 -33.64 1.52 21.81
C ALA A 806 -34.07 1.43 20.34
N LYS A 807 -35.37 1.20 20.07
CA LYS A 807 -35.96 1.16 18.71
C LYS A 807 -35.23 0.21 17.75
N VAL A 808 -34.87 -0.98 18.23
CA VAL A 808 -34.21 -2.00 17.41
C VAL A 808 -35.17 -2.50 16.31
N ASP A 809 -34.81 -2.33 15.03
CA ASP A 809 -35.64 -2.79 13.91
C ASP A 809 -35.57 -4.33 13.79
N THR A 810 -36.60 -5.03 14.26
CA THR A 810 -36.65 -6.50 14.28
C THR A 810 -36.75 -7.13 12.89
N ARG A 811 -37.32 -6.42 11.91
CA ARG A 811 -37.45 -6.90 10.53
C ARG A 811 -36.10 -7.23 9.91
N GLN A 812 -35.05 -6.58 10.39
CA GLN A 812 -33.70 -6.85 9.92
C GLN A 812 -33.24 -8.28 10.23
N PHE A 813 -33.83 -8.98 11.21
CA PHE A 813 -33.50 -10.36 11.60
C PHE A 813 -34.41 -11.40 10.96
N GLU A 814 -35.47 -10.97 10.29
CA GLU A 814 -36.38 -11.87 9.57
C GLU A 814 -35.68 -12.46 8.34
N LYS A 815 -35.99 -13.72 8.04
CA LYS A 815 -35.50 -14.41 6.86
C LYS A 815 -36.25 -13.87 5.64
N LEU A 816 -35.53 -13.32 4.66
CA LEU A 816 -36.12 -12.95 3.38
C LEU A 816 -36.52 -14.24 2.64
N THR A 817 -37.81 -14.54 2.61
CA THR A 817 -38.38 -15.56 1.72
C THR A 817 -38.49 -14.96 0.33
N VAL A 818 -37.64 -15.39 -0.59
CA VAL A 818 -37.88 -15.18 -2.02
C VAL A 818 -38.95 -16.19 -2.42
N GLU A 819 -40.14 -15.72 -2.76
CA GLU A 819 -41.13 -16.59 -3.41
C GLU A 819 -40.48 -17.12 -4.70
N ALA A 820 -40.48 -18.46 -4.83
CA ALA A 820 -39.76 -19.19 -5.86
C ALA A 820 -40.36 -19.02 -7.26
#